data_AF-A0A961CV48-F1
#
_entry.id   AF-A0A961CV48-F1
#
_cell.length_a   1.000
_cell.length_b   1.000
_cell.length_c   1.000
_cell.angle_alpha   90.00
_cell.angle_beta   90.00
_cell.angle_gamma   90.00
#
_symmetry.space_group_name_H-M   'P 1'
#
loop_
_entity.id
_entity.type
_entity.pdbx_description
1 polymer ?
#
loop_
_entity_poly.entity_id
_entity_poly.type
_entity_poly.pdbx_seq_one_letter_code
_entity_poly.pdbx_strand_id
1 'polypeptide(L)'
;MLSIAKLRVGQEAYQLTGVAQSLDDYYTGAGEAAGEWAGTCAERLGLVGEVDGDDLRAVLAGLAPGTGGLTPNGEELRPHRNRVPGFDLTFKTPKSLSVLYAVTDDPRVQGAIIEAGDAAVRATLGWLEREAIHVRRGTGNLRYLADLAARDPEAAEAAKRRYPTANGVVAAMFRHRTSRAGDPLLHWHTLVANLVQGRDGRWSALHSPDLYAAVRAAGEVFQAALRAEVTERLGLEWRPGRHVPELVGVPERLCDAFSKRSREIEAWLEATGTPDTPEGRQAAVLATRRHKGEVEDERFDAAWKAEALALGWGPDAAEALIAASDPHRVVLSTEGLWRLPDDAVDIDGTPYLGDRVVEPDVWIATVVRQDLTARNSTFTKAQLTQAVAARLGDGATVATVERVVARAIASPELIPLAGDGPQRWTSRELATVERRLLTALHDSQATRPAVHGEWAEAAIEARPALGDDQVAAVRSLLGSTDGVAALVGPAGTGKTFVFDAVRAAYEAAGYRVVGAAPSARAALELEVGAGIESMTIHRLVGRWHRGIDQPTPATVLVVDEAGMAGTRDLEAAVSWTLAAGGRVILAGDPHQLPEVTAGGGLASAVAQAGTVAELTVNRRQHEPWERQALADLRSGHVPAAVAAYRNHERVVVAEDPAAMVADATSRWIDAHRSGQVPVLLAGTNDMVDALNRSVRHALAERGLLAGDVVARFGGREFITGDRVVLRRNSYNQLDAAGAEAAVLNGQTGTVTGGSDHHLDLILDNGRGTVRLDDDYLHAGYVDHGYALTAHRAQGGTWDTAIAVGADGLYREAAYVQLSRGARSNWLILTAPEMETIDAELARHDHGIPLPVEERCDIDTQIHRQLERSRVKLLALAQDPDADRIDQFAHTVPVPELEALARHAREVERRATDIVGIHPRAVGDRLTRAHHTATHLSLGQQVKPADRHNIGVVIGIDDHNATATVCFTSAAGRSVTRSFPWDEIQIVTPRNPEPREMTPEMERRLEAMNGPARNQVEAWHRILQAAGVASGDSDRHSRAAAVAVDRAAARLVATRPTWLTDMVGDRPATPHHAHAWDDAVREIAAYRARAGIDDAHPGIGPCPVGVSEAAAWHQVTGTVAHTRSWLARQSDQVGPVVAGRSTEDLVARRAELDAILDTAPPDQRHLIAQLRNHDQLPFDNTAEVLRTALQGEGNRRDWILTHWPHIVEHAEIDRVIGERSVAPPQLLPM
;
A
#
# COMPACT_ATOMS: atom_id res chain seq x y z
N MET A 1 14.03 11.23 5.67
CA MET A 1 13.52 9.85 5.44
C MET A 1 13.09 9.22 6.77
N LEU A 2 12.14 8.28 6.76
CA LEU A 2 11.66 7.56 7.96
C LEU A 2 11.88 6.04 7.80
N SER A 3 12.45 5.39 8.82
CA SER A 3 12.49 3.93 8.93
C SER A 3 11.65 3.44 10.11
N ILE A 4 11.11 2.22 10.00
CA ILE A 4 10.34 1.56 11.06
C ILE A 4 10.99 0.23 11.42
N ALA A 5 11.15 -0.04 12.72
CA ALA A 5 11.61 -1.33 13.23
C ALA A 5 10.66 -1.85 14.31
N LYS A 6 10.45 -3.18 14.38
CA LYS A 6 9.68 -3.81 15.47
C LYS A 6 10.60 -4.06 16.66
N LEU A 7 10.12 -3.75 17.86
CA LEU A 7 10.74 -4.21 19.10
C LEU A 7 10.36 -5.69 19.34
N ARG A 8 11.23 -6.50 19.96
CA ARG A 8 10.96 -7.93 20.28
C ARG A 8 11.36 -8.25 21.72
N VAL A 9 10.74 -9.28 22.31
CA VAL A 9 10.98 -9.74 23.71
C VAL A 9 11.46 -11.19 23.70
N GLY A 10 12.56 -11.46 24.42
CA GLY A 10 12.96 -12.82 24.80
C GLY A 10 12.12 -13.36 25.98
N GLN A 11 11.64 -14.61 25.91
CA GLN A 11 11.05 -15.36 27.03
C GLN A 11 12.13 -15.74 28.04
N GLU A 12 12.29 -14.88 29.03
CA GLU A 12 12.29 -15.32 30.43
C GLU A 12 11.48 -14.28 31.18
N ALA A 13 10.40 -14.71 31.82
CA ALA A 13 9.47 -13.86 32.58
C ALA A 13 10.08 -13.27 33.88
N TYR A 14 11.37 -12.92 33.85
CA TYR A 14 12.11 -12.27 34.94
C TYR A 14 13.21 -11.30 34.45
N GLN A 15 13.36 -11.07 33.13
CA GLN A 15 14.42 -10.22 32.54
C GLN A 15 13.92 -8.92 31.88
N LEU A 16 12.69 -8.45 32.18
CA LEU A 16 12.27 -7.09 31.79
C LEU A 16 13.17 -6.00 32.41
N THR A 17 13.88 -6.31 33.49
CA THR A 17 14.89 -5.46 34.11
C THR A 17 16.15 -5.33 33.25
N GLY A 18 16.63 -6.40 32.60
CA GLY A 18 17.93 -6.41 31.90
C GLY A 18 17.89 -5.90 30.46
N VAL A 19 16.83 -6.22 29.70
CA VAL A 19 16.67 -5.74 28.31
C VAL A 19 16.40 -4.23 28.28
N ALA A 20 15.75 -3.72 29.31
CA ALA A 20 15.44 -2.31 29.37
C ALA A 20 16.46 -1.48 30.12
N GLN A 21 17.25 -2.05 31.04
CA GLN A 21 18.51 -1.42 31.47
C GLN A 21 19.47 -1.25 30.28
N SER A 22 19.59 -2.26 29.40
CA SER A 22 20.45 -2.13 28.21
C SER A 22 19.88 -1.23 27.12
N LEU A 23 18.56 -1.07 27.01
CA LEU A 23 17.91 -0.11 26.11
C LEU A 23 18.02 1.32 26.64
N ASP A 24 17.83 1.52 27.94
CA ASP A 24 18.04 2.79 28.64
C ASP A 24 19.51 3.21 28.46
N ASP A 25 20.47 2.43 28.94
CA ASP A 25 21.91 2.71 28.80
C ASP A 25 22.38 2.89 27.33
N TYR A 26 21.70 2.25 26.36
CA TYR A 26 22.02 2.36 24.92
C TYR A 26 21.53 3.66 24.28
N TYR A 27 20.38 4.19 24.70
CA TYR A 27 19.80 5.44 24.20
C TYR A 27 20.12 6.66 25.08
N THR A 28 20.57 6.44 26.31
CA THR A 28 20.98 7.48 27.29
C THR A 28 22.48 7.52 27.53
N GLY A 29 23.28 6.80 26.72
CA GLY A 29 24.73 6.71 26.86
C GLY A 29 25.41 8.08 27.04
N ALA A 30 26.47 8.13 27.84
CA ALA A 30 27.19 9.35 28.18
C ALA A 30 27.55 10.15 26.90
N GLY A 31 26.93 11.32 26.73
CA GLY A 31 27.12 12.21 25.57
C GLY A 31 25.91 12.34 24.62
N GLU A 32 24.86 11.53 24.77
CA GLU A 32 23.61 11.66 24.01
C GLU A 32 22.55 12.45 24.80
N ALA A 33 21.60 13.10 24.11
CA ALA A 33 20.61 13.95 24.77
C ALA A 33 19.57 13.09 25.51
N ALA A 34 19.13 13.53 26.69
CA ALA A 34 18.09 12.85 27.45
C ALA A 34 16.81 12.67 26.60
N GLY A 35 16.18 11.51 26.72
CA GLY A 35 14.96 11.21 25.98
C GLY A 35 13.80 12.09 26.42
N GLU A 36 12.90 12.45 25.51
CA GLU A 36 11.69 13.22 25.83
C GLU A 36 10.42 12.44 25.50
N TRP A 37 9.44 12.50 26.40
CA TRP A 37 8.11 11.96 26.16
C TRP A 37 7.35 12.78 25.10
N ALA A 38 6.65 12.06 24.23
CA ALA A 38 5.82 12.61 23.17
C ALA A 38 4.55 11.77 22.94
N GLY A 39 3.54 12.41 22.37
CA GLY A 39 2.28 11.77 22.00
C GLY A 39 1.18 11.94 23.05
N THR A 40 -0.05 12.00 22.56
CA THR A 40 -1.22 12.36 23.37
C THR A 40 -1.53 11.32 24.45
N CYS A 41 -1.21 10.04 24.22
CA CYS A 41 -1.42 9.01 25.23
C CYS A 41 -0.30 8.99 26.29
N ALA A 42 0.90 9.49 26.00
CA ALA A 42 1.93 9.67 27.02
C ALA A 42 1.46 10.70 28.07
N GLU A 43 0.99 11.85 27.62
CA GLU A 43 0.44 12.90 28.49
C GLU A 43 -0.73 12.40 29.34
N ARG A 44 -1.61 11.57 28.76
CA ARG A 44 -2.74 10.94 29.49
C ARG A 44 -2.31 9.95 30.57
N LEU A 45 -1.12 9.37 30.47
CA LEU A 45 -0.52 8.55 31.51
C LEU A 45 0.31 9.37 32.50
N GLY A 46 0.34 10.70 32.36
CA GLY A 46 1.17 11.59 33.18
C GLY A 46 2.63 11.64 32.77
N LEU A 47 2.99 11.09 31.61
CA LEU A 47 4.36 11.03 31.10
C LEU A 47 4.65 12.30 30.29
N VAL A 48 5.36 13.25 30.91
CA VAL A 48 5.72 14.55 30.33
C VAL A 48 7.16 14.89 30.68
N GLY A 49 7.89 15.50 29.75
CA GLY A 49 9.28 15.90 29.95
C GLY A 49 10.26 14.77 29.69
N GLU A 50 11.29 14.67 30.51
CA GLU A 50 12.37 13.68 30.38
C GLU A 50 11.86 12.24 30.59
N VAL A 51 12.42 11.29 29.85
CA VAL A 51 12.04 9.88 29.91
C VAL A 51 12.75 9.20 31.08
N ASP A 52 11.95 8.71 32.02
CA ASP A 52 12.42 7.78 33.06
C ASP A 52 12.47 6.33 32.52
N GLY A 53 13.55 5.62 32.84
CA GLY A 53 13.79 4.25 32.36
C GLY A 53 12.78 3.23 32.87
N ASP A 54 12.25 3.38 34.10
CA ASP A 54 11.21 2.50 34.65
C ASP A 54 9.85 2.75 33.99
N ASP A 55 9.54 4.00 33.68
CA ASP A 55 8.30 4.35 32.97
C ASP A 55 8.34 3.82 31.52
N LEU A 56 9.48 3.96 30.84
CA LEU A 56 9.70 3.38 29.51
C LEU A 56 9.57 1.86 29.51
N ARG A 57 10.12 1.20 30.53
CA ARG A 57 9.96 -0.24 30.79
C ARG A 57 8.49 -0.63 30.85
N ALA A 58 7.73 0.07 31.68
CA ALA A 58 6.32 -0.24 31.93
C ALA A 58 5.49 -0.14 30.64
N VAL A 59 5.62 0.95 29.89
CA VAL A 59 4.79 1.17 28.70
C VAL A 59 5.12 0.20 27.56
N LEU A 60 6.40 -0.17 27.37
CA LEU A 60 6.80 -1.19 26.39
C LEU A 60 6.34 -2.60 26.81
N ALA A 61 6.28 -2.88 28.11
CA ALA A 61 5.64 -4.08 28.64
C ALA A 61 4.11 -4.08 28.46
N GLY A 62 3.50 -2.93 28.13
CA GLY A 62 2.05 -2.78 27.98
C GLY A 62 1.34 -2.47 29.29
N LEU A 63 2.08 -1.96 30.28
CA LEU A 63 1.65 -1.68 31.63
C LEU A 63 1.53 -0.17 31.85
N ALA A 64 0.72 0.22 32.83
CA ALA A 64 0.67 1.60 33.29
C ALA A 64 1.81 1.87 34.29
N PRO A 65 2.61 2.93 34.11
CA PRO A 65 3.61 3.36 35.07
C PRO A 65 3.04 3.53 36.50
N GLY A 66 3.80 3.17 37.53
CA GLY A 66 3.40 3.33 38.94
C GLY A 66 2.26 2.43 39.45
N THR A 67 1.68 1.56 38.61
CA THR A 67 0.50 0.73 38.99
C THR A 67 0.80 -0.66 39.54
N GLY A 68 2.08 -0.98 39.81
CA GLY A 68 2.46 -2.28 40.39
C GLY A 68 2.28 -3.48 39.44
N GLY A 69 2.28 -3.26 38.12
CA GLY A 69 2.23 -4.33 37.12
C GLY A 69 0.88 -4.52 36.40
N LEU A 70 -0.03 -3.56 36.54
CA LEU A 70 -1.33 -3.58 35.86
C LEU A 70 -1.27 -2.86 34.50
N THR A 71 -2.17 -3.24 33.62
CA THR A 71 -2.43 -2.48 32.38
C THR A 71 -3.15 -1.17 32.71
N PRO A 72 -3.16 -0.17 31.81
CA PRO A 72 -3.94 1.06 32.00
C PRO A 72 -5.47 0.83 32.13
N ASN A 73 -5.97 -0.38 31.87
CA ASN A 73 -7.36 -0.76 32.11
C ASN A 73 -7.59 -1.31 33.54
N GLY A 74 -6.54 -1.42 34.37
CA GLY A 74 -6.60 -2.03 35.71
C GLY A 74 -6.57 -3.55 35.72
N GLU A 75 -6.22 -4.18 34.59
CA GLU A 75 -6.20 -5.64 34.43
C GLU A 75 -4.77 -6.19 34.41
N GLU A 76 -4.57 -7.45 34.82
CA GLU A 76 -3.31 -8.17 34.58
C GLU A 76 -3.10 -8.44 33.09
N LEU A 77 -1.88 -8.20 32.61
CA LEU A 77 -1.53 -8.41 31.21
C LEU A 77 -1.53 -9.91 30.87
N ARG A 78 -2.35 -10.30 29.88
CA ARG A 78 -2.33 -11.68 29.37
C ARG A 78 -1.12 -11.90 28.46
N PRO A 79 -0.21 -12.85 28.78
CA PRO A 79 0.96 -13.11 27.97
C PRO A 79 0.54 -13.73 26.63
N HIS A 80 1.17 -13.27 25.54
CA HIS A 80 0.97 -13.83 24.20
C HIS A 80 2.33 -14.01 23.53
N ARG A 81 2.60 -15.21 22.99
CA ARG A 81 3.90 -15.59 22.41
C ARG A 81 4.43 -14.63 21.35
N ASN A 82 3.54 -13.98 20.59
CA ASN A 82 3.90 -13.07 19.50
C ASN A 82 3.57 -11.60 19.84
N ARG A 83 3.60 -11.21 21.12
CA ARG A 83 3.35 -9.81 21.51
C ARG A 83 4.49 -8.92 20.98
N VAL A 84 4.12 -7.85 20.30
CA VAL A 84 5.06 -6.79 19.89
C VAL A 84 5.04 -5.69 20.97
N PRO A 85 6.15 -5.37 21.64
CA PRO A 85 6.23 -4.30 22.64
C PRO A 85 5.95 -2.90 22.10
N GLY A 86 6.43 -2.63 20.89
CA GLY A 86 6.39 -1.32 20.28
C GLY A 86 7.16 -1.29 18.97
N PHE A 87 7.31 -0.09 18.43
CA PHE A 87 7.95 0.20 17.16
C PHE A 87 8.93 1.36 17.33
N ASP A 88 10.11 1.26 16.73
CA ASP A 88 11.04 2.38 16.61
C ASP A 88 10.81 3.07 15.26
N LEU A 89 10.43 4.34 15.31
CA LEU A 89 10.27 5.23 14.16
C LEU A 89 11.47 6.16 14.09
N THR A 90 12.42 5.89 13.19
CA THR A 90 13.65 6.69 13.08
C THR A 90 13.53 7.78 12.02
N PHE A 91 13.39 9.03 12.45
CA PHE A 91 13.31 10.20 11.58
C PHE A 91 14.72 10.73 11.26
N LYS A 92 15.08 10.78 9.97
CA LYS A 92 16.43 11.17 9.52
C LYS A 92 16.40 12.46 8.71
N THR A 93 17.24 13.41 9.06
CA THR A 93 17.43 14.66 8.30
C THR A 93 18.09 14.40 6.93
N PRO A 94 17.96 15.33 5.96
CA PRO A 94 18.78 15.38 4.75
C PRO A 94 20.27 15.41 5.09
N LYS A 95 21.11 14.88 4.19
CA LYS A 95 22.54 14.75 4.50
C LYS A 95 23.22 16.11 4.58
N SER A 96 22.86 17.03 3.69
CA SER A 96 23.37 18.41 3.70
C SER A 96 23.08 19.14 5.00
N LEU A 97 21.90 18.93 5.61
CA LEU A 97 21.53 19.53 6.89
C LEU A 97 22.35 18.94 8.05
N SER A 98 22.56 17.63 8.06
CA SER A 98 23.47 16.98 9.03
C SER A 98 24.90 17.48 8.92
N VAL A 99 25.39 17.74 7.70
CA VAL A 99 26.72 18.29 7.45
C VAL A 99 26.82 19.74 7.93
N LEU A 100 25.82 20.58 7.65
CA LEU A 100 25.77 21.95 8.16
C LEU A 100 25.80 21.99 9.69
N TYR A 101 25.00 21.14 10.35
CA TYR A 101 24.99 20.99 11.81
C TYR A 101 26.38 20.62 12.36
N ALA A 102 27.08 19.70 11.70
CA ALA A 102 28.37 19.18 12.17
C ALA A 102 29.54 20.17 11.96
N VAL A 103 29.50 20.97 10.89
CA VAL A 103 30.62 21.84 10.49
C VAL A 103 30.51 23.25 11.05
N THR A 104 29.30 23.76 11.30
CA THR A 104 29.13 25.11 11.85
C THR A 104 29.79 25.28 13.23
N ASP A 105 30.33 26.48 13.46
CA ASP A 105 30.86 26.90 14.76
C ASP A 105 29.83 27.70 15.58
N ASP A 106 28.66 28.05 15.00
CA ASP A 106 27.62 28.80 15.70
C ASP A 106 26.63 27.87 16.43
N PRO A 107 26.62 27.82 17.77
CA PRO A 107 25.71 26.98 18.54
C PRO A 107 24.24 27.36 18.33
N ARG A 108 23.95 28.61 17.94
CA ARG A 108 22.57 29.07 17.66
C ARG A 108 22.02 28.41 16.40
N VAL A 109 22.87 28.21 15.38
CA VAL A 109 22.49 27.49 14.16
C VAL A 109 22.26 26.02 14.47
N GLN A 110 23.14 25.39 15.27
CA GLN A 110 22.96 24.00 15.71
C GLN A 110 21.67 23.81 16.51
N GLY A 111 21.40 24.72 17.46
CA GLY A 111 20.16 24.74 18.25
C GLY A 111 18.93 24.91 17.37
N ALA A 112 18.94 25.84 16.42
CA ALA A 112 17.82 26.05 15.51
C ALA A 112 17.52 24.81 14.63
N ILE A 113 18.55 24.10 14.16
CA ILE A 113 18.39 22.84 13.40
C ILE A 113 17.78 21.75 14.27
N ILE A 114 18.23 21.64 15.52
CA ILE A 114 17.70 20.69 16.49
C ILE A 114 16.22 20.97 16.76
N GLU A 115 15.88 22.21 17.10
CA GLU A 115 14.50 22.59 17.42
C GLU A 115 13.58 22.43 16.22
N ALA A 116 14.07 22.73 15.00
CA ALA A 116 13.34 22.45 13.76
C ALA A 116 13.05 20.95 13.59
N GLY A 117 14.02 20.10 13.92
CA GLY A 117 13.87 18.66 13.93
C GLY A 117 12.86 18.16 14.94
N ASP A 118 12.95 18.61 16.20
CA ASP A 118 12.04 18.24 17.28
C ASP A 118 10.59 18.66 16.94
N ALA A 119 10.41 19.90 16.44
CA ALA A 119 9.12 20.40 15.97
C ALA A 119 8.56 19.55 14.82
N ALA A 120 9.38 19.20 13.83
CA ALA A 120 8.96 18.39 12.70
C ALA A 120 8.58 16.95 13.10
N VAL A 121 9.32 16.33 14.03
CA VAL A 121 8.99 14.99 14.56
C VAL A 121 7.67 15.04 15.32
N ARG A 122 7.48 15.98 16.26
CA ARG A 122 6.24 16.13 17.03
C ARG A 122 5.03 16.40 16.12
N ALA A 123 5.18 17.26 15.12
CA ALA A 123 4.13 17.56 14.15
C ALA A 123 3.75 16.33 13.31
N THR A 124 4.73 15.53 12.90
CA THR A 124 4.51 14.29 12.13
C THR A 124 3.90 13.20 13.01
N LEU A 125 4.28 13.11 14.28
CA LEU A 125 3.69 12.19 15.25
C LEU A 125 2.20 12.51 15.45
N GLY A 126 1.85 13.80 15.63
CA GLY A 126 0.45 14.22 15.70
C GLY A 126 -0.34 13.88 14.42
N TRP A 127 0.28 13.99 13.24
CA TRP A 127 -0.33 13.52 12.00
C TRP A 127 -0.57 12.00 11.99
N LEU A 128 0.43 11.20 12.40
CA LEU A 128 0.29 9.75 12.50
C LEU A 128 -0.84 9.36 13.46
N GLU A 129 -0.91 9.98 14.64
CA GLU A 129 -1.97 9.75 15.61
C GLU A 129 -3.37 9.99 15.02
N ARG A 130 -3.52 11.00 14.16
CA ARG A 130 -4.80 11.34 13.49
C ARG A 130 -5.17 10.41 12.34
N GLU A 131 -4.18 9.95 11.57
CA GLU A 131 -4.41 9.36 10.24
C GLU A 131 -4.04 7.88 10.15
N ALA A 132 -3.21 7.35 11.05
CA ALA A 132 -2.61 6.03 10.92
C ALA A 132 -2.71 5.14 12.17
N ILE A 133 -2.97 5.73 13.35
CA ILE A 133 -3.06 4.96 14.59
C ILE A 133 -4.51 4.56 14.85
N HIS A 134 -4.83 3.32 14.48
CA HIS A 134 -6.15 2.71 14.69
C HIS A 134 -6.08 1.58 15.71
N VAL A 135 -7.22 1.32 16.36
CA VAL A 135 -7.41 0.15 17.21
C VAL A 135 -8.41 -0.80 16.57
N ARG A 136 -8.26 -2.10 16.81
CA ARG A 136 -9.23 -3.09 16.33
C ARG A 136 -10.36 -3.26 17.34
N ARG A 137 -11.61 -3.20 16.85
CA ARG A 137 -12.84 -3.48 17.61
C ARG A 137 -13.76 -4.43 16.84
N GLY A 138 -14.72 -5.03 17.54
CA GLY A 138 -15.70 -5.94 16.94
C GLY A 138 -15.13 -7.30 16.53
N THR A 139 -15.94 -8.09 15.83
CA THR A 139 -15.61 -9.46 15.41
C THR A 139 -15.59 -9.58 13.90
N GLY A 140 -14.65 -10.38 13.37
CA GLY A 140 -14.66 -10.76 11.95
C GLY A 140 -15.18 -12.17 11.72
N ASN A 141 -15.92 -12.72 12.69
CA ASN A 141 -16.53 -14.03 12.56
C ASN A 141 -17.79 -13.88 11.68
N LEU A 142 -17.62 -14.09 10.37
CA LEU A 142 -18.69 -13.95 9.37
C LEU A 142 -19.91 -14.81 9.71
N ARG A 143 -19.71 -15.98 10.31
CA ARG A 143 -20.80 -16.86 10.75
C ARG A 143 -21.61 -16.20 11.87
N TYR A 144 -20.95 -15.72 12.92
CA TYR A 144 -21.61 -14.99 14.00
C TYR A 144 -22.34 -13.74 13.49
N LEU A 145 -21.74 -13.00 12.56
CA LEU A 145 -22.33 -11.79 11.97
C LEU A 145 -23.57 -12.12 11.13
N ALA A 146 -23.54 -13.18 10.32
CA ALA A 146 -24.70 -13.64 9.56
C ALA A 146 -25.84 -14.12 10.50
N ASP A 147 -25.49 -14.88 11.55
CA ASP A 147 -26.46 -15.36 12.54
C ASP A 147 -27.07 -14.20 13.35
N LEU A 148 -26.29 -13.15 13.62
CA LEU A 148 -26.76 -11.95 14.28
C LEU A 148 -27.62 -11.13 13.32
N ALA A 149 -27.22 -10.98 12.05
CA ALA A 149 -27.95 -10.20 11.05
C ALA A 149 -29.34 -10.76 10.76
N ALA A 150 -29.50 -12.08 10.82
CA ALA A 150 -30.80 -12.74 10.69
C ALA A 150 -31.77 -12.42 11.84
N ARG A 151 -31.27 -12.04 13.02
CA ARG A 151 -32.08 -11.74 14.21
C ARG A 151 -32.20 -10.23 14.46
N ASP A 152 -31.11 -9.53 14.24
CA ASP A 152 -30.92 -8.11 14.49
C ASP A 152 -29.84 -7.57 13.52
N PRO A 153 -30.28 -7.08 12.34
CA PRO A 153 -29.38 -6.51 11.33
C PRO A 153 -28.53 -5.34 11.85
N GLU A 154 -29.08 -4.50 12.73
CA GLU A 154 -28.38 -3.33 13.28
C GLU A 154 -27.30 -3.75 14.27
N ALA A 155 -27.60 -4.69 15.17
CA ALA A 155 -26.59 -5.23 16.08
C ALA A 155 -25.49 -5.98 15.33
N ALA A 156 -25.81 -6.66 14.23
CA ALA A 156 -24.82 -7.31 13.39
C ALA A 156 -23.87 -6.31 12.73
N GLU A 157 -24.42 -5.21 12.21
CA GLU A 157 -23.62 -4.12 11.65
C GLU A 157 -22.70 -3.51 12.71
N ALA A 158 -23.22 -3.26 13.93
CA ALA A 158 -22.43 -2.75 15.04
C ALA A 158 -21.35 -3.74 15.52
N ALA A 159 -21.59 -5.05 15.40
CA ALA A 159 -20.65 -6.08 15.81
C ALA A 159 -19.53 -6.35 14.79
N LYS A 160 -19.65 -5.85 13.54
CA LYS A 160 -18.61 -6.02 12.52
C LYS A 160 -17.27 -5.48 13.00
N ARG A 161 -16.21 -6.11 12.50
CA ARG A 161 -14.85 -5.66 12.76
C ARG A 161 -14.66 -4.25 12.22
N ARG A 162 -14.21 -3.35 13.08
CA ARG A 162 -13.96 -1.94 12.78
C ARG A 162 -12.57 -1.52 13.25
N TYR A 163 -12.05 -0.47 12.64
CA TYR A 163 -10.74 0.09 12.93
C TYR A 163 -10.86 1.57 13.32
N PRO A 164 -11.54 1.90 14.43
CA PRO A 164 -11.64 3.29 14.87
C PRO A 164 -10.26 3.86 15.21
N THR A 165 -10.10 5.16 15.00
CA THR A 165 -8.88 5.87 15.34
C THR A 165 -8.66 5.90 16.86
N ALA A 166 -7.40 5.83 17.28
CA ALA A 166 -7.01 5.98 18.67
C ALA A 166 -6.99 7.46 19.08
N ASN A 167 -6.88 7.71 20.39
CA ASN A 167 -6.69 9.06 20.95
C ASN A 167 -5.24 9.54 20.85
N GLY A 168 -4.29 8.66 20.50
CA GLY A 168 -2.88 8.98 20.32
C GLY A 168 -1.97 7.80 20.61
N VAL A 169 -0.68 8.08 20.78
CA VAL A 169 0.37 7.11 21.11
C VAL A 169 1.11 7.49 22.38
N VAL A 170 1.76 6.51 22.98
CA VAL A 170 2.80 6.71 24.00
C VAL A 170 4.13 6.58 23.28
N ALA A 171 4.90 7.66 23.14
CA ALA A 171 6.17 7.67 22.42
C ALA A 171 7.30 8.31 23.23
N ALA A 172 8.51 7.78 23.11
CA ALA A 172 9.73 8.36 23.66
C ALA A 172 10.69 8.72 22.52
N MET A 173 11.18 9.97 22.49
CA MET A 173 12.04 10.51 21.45
C MET A 173 13.48 10.63 21.95
N PHE A 174 14.42 10.01 21.24
CA PHE A 174 15.86 10.06 21.52
C PHE A 174 16.62 10.63 20.32
N ARG A 175 17.43 11.67 20.55
CA ARG A 175 18.13 12.39 19.49
C ARG A 175 19.58 11.93 19.37
N HIS A 176 19.98 11.50 18.18
CA HIS A 176 21.34 11.07 17.87
C HIS A 176 21.94 11.92 16.73
N ARG A 177 23.26 12.15 16.79
CA ARG A 177 24.01 13.00 15.83
C ARG A 177 25.01 12.25 14.95
N THR A 178 25.30 10.99 15.28
CA THR A 178 26.31 10.18 14.61
C THR A 178 25.65 9.00 13.91
N SER A 179 26.08 8.70 12.69
CA SER A 179 25.83 7.39 12.09
C SER A 179 26.75 6.35 12.73
N ARG A 180 26.47 5.07 12.45
CA ARG A 180 27.33 3.97 12.92
C ARG A 180 28.72 3.94 12.31
N ALA A 181 28.89 4.53 11.13
CA ALA A 181 30.19 4.68 10.51
C ALA A 181 30.96 5.90 11.07
N GLY A 182 30.41 6.58 12.09
CA GLY A 182 31.00 7.79 12.66
C GLY A 182 30.77 9.05 11.81
N ASP A 183 29.97 9.00 10.75
CA ASP A 183 29.63 10.18 9.95
C ASP A 183 28.54 11.05 10.61
N PRO A 184 28.47 12.36 10.30
CA PRO A 184 27.42 13.23 10.82
C PRO A 184 26.05 12.82 10.27
N LEU A 185 25.14 12.42 11.14
CA LEU A 185 23.76 12.05 10.79
C LEU A 185 22.84 12.43 11.95
N LEU A 186 22.15 13.55 11.81
CA LEU A 186 21.14 13.97 12.78
C LEU A 186 19.84 13.21 12.54
N HIS A 187 19.39 12.48 13.57
CA HIS A 187 18.19 11.65 13.53
C HIS A 187 17.55 11.45 14.91
N TRP A 188 16.28 11.08 14.91
CA TRP A 188 15.49 10.83 16.13
C TRP A 188 14.93 9.41 16.12
N HIS A 189 15.26 8.63 17.14
CA HIS A 189 14.59 7.37 17.45
C HIS A 189 13.33 7.67 18.25
N THR A 190 12.17 7.43 17.64
CA THR A 190 10.87 7.65 18.31
C THR A 190 10.26 6.29 18.63
N LEU A 191 10.45 5.83 19.87
CA LEU A 191 9.95 4.55 20.37
C LEU A 191 8.46 4.68 20.68
N VAL A 192 7.62 4.13 19.82
CA VAL A 192 6.16 4.08 19.98
C VAL A 192 5.75 2.77 20.65
N ALA A 193 5.24 2.85 21.88
CA ALA A 193 4.73 1.68 22.59
C ALA A 193 3.49 1.12 21.87
N ASN A 194 3.35 -0.21 21.87
CA ASN A 194 2.17 -0.88 21.33
C ASN A 194 1.00 -0.87 22.35
N LEU A 195 0.69 0.34 22.83
CA LEU A 195 -0.25 0.64 23.89
C LEU A 195 -0.93 1.98 23.57
N VAL A 196 -2.18 1.92 23.12
CA VAL A 196 -2.94 3.11 22.70
C VAL A 196 -4.37 3.07 23.25
N GLN A 197 -4.93 4.24 23.55
CA GLN A 197 -6.31 4.36 24.03
C GLN A 197 -7.27 4.57 22.85
N GLY A 198 -8.31 3.74 22.73
CA GLY A 198 -9.39 3.97 21.78
C GLY A 198 -10.32 5.10 22.23
N ARG A 199 -11.16 5.61 21.31
CA ARG A 199 -12.22 6.59 21.63
C ARG A 199 -13.23 6.10 22.68
N ASP A 200 -13.31 4.79 22.87
CA ASP A 200 -14.11 4.14 23.92
C ASP A 200 -13.46 4.18 25.31
N GLY A 201 -12.31 4.85 25.46
CA GLY A 201 -11.55 4.95 26.70
C GLY A 201 -10.71 3.70 27.02
N ARG A 202 -10.84 2.63 26.22
CA ARG A 202 -10.15 1.36 26.47
C ARG A 202 -8.77 1.34 25.83
N TRP A 203 -7.78 0.86 26.58
CA TRP A 203 -6.41 0.68 26.11
C TRP A 203 -6.23 -0.67 25.43
N SER A 204 -5.53 -0.67 24.29
CA SER A 204 -5.30 -1.87 23.47
C SER A 204 -4.06 -1.71 22.58
N ALA A 205 -3.64 -2.80 21.94
CA ALA A 205 -2.59 -2.76 20.92
C ALA A 205 -3.05 -2.03 19.64
N LEU A 206 -2.10 -1.37 18.97
CA LEU A 206 -2.35 -0.67 17.72
C LEU A 206 -2.49 -1.63 16.53
N HIS A 207 -3.31 -1.26 15.54
CA HIS A 207 -3.44 -2.00 14.30
C HIS A 207 -2.24 -1.71 13.37
N SER A 208 -1.15 -2.45 13.57
CA SER A 208 0.13 -2.16 12.92
C SER A 208 0.13 -2.11 11.38
N PRO A 209 -0.72 -2.84 10.62
CA PRO A 209 -0.78 -2.69 9.17
C PRO A 209 -1.03 -1.25 8.69
N ASP A 210 -1.86 -0.49 9.40
CA ASP A 210 -2.16 0.90 9.02
C ASP A 210 -0.95 1.82 9.23
N LEU A 211 -0.19 1.58 10.31
CA LEU A 211 1.08 2.26 10.55
C LEU A 211 2.06 2.00 9.40
N TYR A 212 2.26 0.74 9.00
CA TYR A 212 3.13 0.39 7.86
C TYR A 212 2.67 1.04 6.55
N ALA A 213 1.36 1.11 6.31
CA ALA A 213 0.80 1.75 5.12
C ALA A 213 1.07 3.27 5.10
N ALA A 214 1.19 3.91 6.27
CA ALA A 214 1.41 5.35 6.41
C ALA A 214 2.89 5.76 6.53
N VAL A 215 3.83 4.85 6.80
CA VAL A 215 5.26 5.20 7.04
C VAL A 215 5.87 6.07 5.93
N ARG A 216 5.60 5.75 4.65
CA ARG A 216 6.14 6.54 3.55
C ARG A 216 5.57 7.96 3.52
N ALA A 217 4.26 8.09 3.78
CA ALA A 217 3.60 9.38 3.88
C ALA A 217 4.14 10.19 5.06
N ALA A 218 4.27 9.57 6.25
CA ALA A 218 4.88 10.20 7.42
C ALA A 218 6.31 10.66 7.17
N GLY A 219 7.09 9.87 6.41
CA GLY A 219 8.43 10.26 5.98
C GLY A 219 8.43 11.55 5.17
N GLU A 220 7.55 11.68 4.17
CA GLU A 220 7.44 12.90 3.35
C GLU A 220 6.84 14.08 4.14
N VAL A 221 5.86 13.85 5.01
CA VAL A 221 5.31 14.87 5.91
C VAL A 221 6.40 15.42 6.84
N PHE A 222 7.23 14.55 7.42
CA PHE A 222 8.37 14.96 8.23
C PHE A 222 9.37 15.79 7.43
N GLN A 223 9.70 15.37 6.20
CA GLN A 223 10.61 16.13 5.35
C GLN A 223 10.04 17.50 4.99
N ALA A 224 8.75 17.59 4.63
CA ALA A 224 8.10 18.87 4.33
C ALA A 224 8.06 19.80 5.56
N ALA A 225 7.73 19.26 6.75
CA ALA A 225 7.70 20.02 7.98
C ALA A 225 9.10 20.49 8.41
N LEU A 226 10.11 19.62 8.33
CA LEU A 226 11.51 19.95 8.64
C LEU A 226 12.02 21.07 7.74
N ARG A 227 11.77 20.97 6.43
CA ARG A 227 12.17 22.02 5.49
C ARG A 227 11.50 23.35 5.81
N ALA A 228 10.20 23.35 6.15
CA ALA A 228 9.50 24.56 6.56
C ALA A 228 10.12 25.19 7.82
N GLU A 229 10.34 24.41 8.87
CA GLU A 229 10.94 24.88 10.12
C GLU A 229 12.35 25.44 9.91
N VAL A 230 13.19 24.76 9.12
CA VAL A 230 14.54 25.22 8.80
C VAL A 230 14.53 26.49 7.95
N THR A 231 13.65 26.55 6.94
CA THR A 231 13.49 27.75 6.11
C THR A 231 13.03 28.95 6.94
N GLU A 232 12.05 28.75 7.84
CA GLU A 232 11.51 29.83 8.68
C GLU A 232 12.52 30.31 9.74
N ARG A 233 13.31 29.40 10.33
CA ARG A 233 14.27 29.74 11.39
C ARG A 233 15.60 30.26 10.86
N LEU A 234 16.06 29.78 9.70
CA LEU A 234 17.41 30.01 9.18
C LEU A 234 17.46 30.61 7.77
N GLY A 235 16.33 30.75 7.07
CA GLY A 235 16.28 31.35 5.74
C GLY A 235 16.89 30.50 4.61
N LEU A 236 17.13 29.21 4.87
CA LEU A 236 17.85 28.32 3.95
C LEU A 236 17.00 27.84 2.76
N GLU A 237 17.65 27.64 1.62
CA GLU A 237 17.00 27.19 0.38
C GLU A 237 17.27 25.72 0.05
N TRP A 238 16.37 25.12 -0.73
CA TRP A 238 16.40 23.70 -1.07
C TRP A 238 16.56 23.47 -2.58
N ARG A 239 17.34 22.46 -2.95
CA ARG A 239 17.47 21.96 -4.33
C ARG A 239 17.00 20.50 -4.41
N PRO A 240 16.59 20.02 -5.59
CA PRO A 240 16.36 18.59 -5.81
C PRO A 240 17.61 17.78 -5.41
N GLY A 241 17.40 16.70 -4.64
CA GLY A 241 18.44 15.74 -4.25
C GLY A 241 18.09 14.31 -4.66
N ARG A 242 19.00 13.36 -4.42
CA ARG A 242 18.85 11.95 -4.87
C ARG A 242 17.60 11.26 -4.31
N HIS A 243 17.23 11.56 -3.06
CA HIS A 243 16.11 10.92 -2.35
C HIS A 243 15.17 11.92 -1.68
N VAL A 244 15.72 13.00 -1.15
CA VAL A 244 15.00 14.13 -0.55
C VAL A 244 15.69 15.41 -1.03
N PRO A 245 15.00 16.57 -1.02
CA PRO A 245 15.67 17.83 -1.29
C PRO A 245 16.84 18.08 -0.33
N GLU A 246 17.92 18.63 -0.85
CA GLU A 246 19.15 18.96 -0.11
C GLU A 246 19.34 20.49 -0.09
N LEU A 247 20.13 21.02 0.84
CA LEU A 247 20.38 22.46 0.95
C LEU A 247 21.16 23.00 -0.27
N VAL A 248 20.76 24.18 -0.74
CA VAL A 248 21.56 25.00 -1.66
C VAL A 248 22.82 25.47 -0.90
N GLY A 249 23.98 25.47 -1.56
CA GLY A 249 25.25 25.91 -0.98
C GLY A 249 26.07 24.84 -0.23
N VAL A 250 25.48 23.67 0.04
CA VAL A 250 26.23 22.49 0.53
C VAL A 250 26.58 21.58 -0.66
N PRO A 251 27.88 21.38 -0.98
CA PRO A 251 28.31 20.60 -2.14
C PRO A 251 27.91 19.11 -2.07
N GLU A 252 27.43 18.54 -3.18
CA GLU A 252 27.05 17.11 -3.23
C GLU A 252 28.21 16.17 -2.94
N ARG A 253 29.42 16.48 -3.43
CA ARG A 253 30.65 15.75 -3.12
C ARG A 253 30.91 15.61 -1.62
N LEU A 254 30.44 16.57 -0.81
CA LEU A 254 30.60 16.57 0.65
C LEU A 254 29.56 15.66 1.30
N CYS A 255 28.32 15.69 0.82
CA CYS A 255 27.28 14.74 1.22
C CYS A 255 27.71 13.30 0.91
N ASP A 256 28.29 13.07 -0.28
CA ASP A 256 28.83 11.78 -0.67
C ASP A 256 29.97 11.36 0.26
N ALA A 257 30.93 12.28 0.52
CA ALA A 257 32.08 12.08 1.41
C ALA A 257 31.66 11.55 2.79
N PHE A 258 30.67 12.20 3.41
CA PHE A 258 30.13 11.81 4.71
C PHE A 258 29.08 10.70 4.65
N SER A 259 28.86 10.05 3.51
CA SER A 259 27.93 8.91 3.38
C SER A 259 28.69 7.57 3.38
N LYS A 260 29.70 7.41 4.24
CA LYS A 260 30.55 6.20 4.31
C LYS A 260 29.72 4.98 4.63
N ARG A 261 28.73 5.09 5.52
CA ARG A 261 27.82 3.98 5.84
C ARG A 261 27.02 3.49 4.63
N SER A 262 26.47 4.41 3.84
CA SER A 262 25.74 4.05 2.63
C SER A 262 26.67 3.35 1.63
N ARG A 263 27.90 3.84 1.50
CA ARG A 263 28.92 3.22 0.65
C ARG A 263 29.40 1.87 1.16
N GLU A 264 29.49 1.65 2.47
CA GLU A 264 29.80 0.32 3.04
C GLU A 264 28.68 -0.67 2.74
N ILE A 265 27.42 -0.24 2.89
CA ILE A 265 26.25 -1.06 2.56
C ILE A 265 26.23 -1.35 1.07
N GLU A 266 26.35 -0.34 0.21
CA GLU A 266 26.40 -0.49 -1.24
C GLU A 266 27.57 -1.39 -1.68
N ALA A 267 28.78 -1.17 -1.12
CA ALA A 267 29.96 -1.98 -1.42
C ALA A 267 29.85 -3.42 -0.90
N TRP A 268 29.17 -3.65 0.22
CA TRP A 268 28.92 -5.01 0.71
C TRP A 268 27.85 -5.71 -0.10
N LEU A 269 26.76 -5.02 -0.47
CA LEU A 269 25.75 -5.55 -1.38
C LEU A 269 26.39 -5.92 -2.72
N GLU A 270 27.29 -5.07 -3.21
CA GLU A 270 28.08 -5.32 -4.40
C GLU A 270 29.02 -6.53 -4.21
N ALA A 271 29.79 -6.56 -3.12
CA ALA A 271 30.78 -7.60 -2.84
C ALA A 271 30.15 -8.97 -2.56
N THR A 272 29.01 -9.04 -1.87
CA THR A 272 28.32 -10.29 -1.55
C THR A 272 27.28 -10.68 -2.60
N GLY A 273 26.95 -9.79 -3.54
CA GLY A 273 25.84 -10.00 -4.45
C GLY A 273 24.47 -10.08 -3.75
N THR A 274 24.40 -9.58 -2.51
CA THR A 274 23.12 -9.51 -1.80
C THR A 274 22.26 -8.41 -2.41
N PRO A 275 20.94 -8.63 -2.62
CA PRO A 275 20.15 -7.64 -3.32
C PRO A 275 19.99 -6.30 -2.61
N ASP A 276 19.93 -5.20 -3.34
CA ASP A 276 19.68 -3.85 -2.81
C ASP A 276 18.17 -3.62 -2.51
N THR A 277 17.54 -4.65 -1.94
CA THR A 277 16.17 -4.64 -1.43
C THR A 277 16.14 -4.12 0.01
N PRO A 278 14.97 -3.76 0.57
CA PRO A 278 14.87 -3.47 2.01
C PRO A 278 15.48 -4.59 2.88
N GLU A 279 15.22 -5.84 2.50
CA GLU A 279 15.70 -7.05 3.18
C GLU A 279 17.21 -7.24 2.99
N GLY A 280 17.74 -7.07 1.78
CA GLY A 280 19.17 -7.22 1.55
C GLY A 280 19.99 -6.02 2.05
N ARG A 281 19.47 -4.78 1.99
CA ARG A 281 20.02 -3.64 2.74
C ARG A 281 20.02 -3.91 4.23
N GLN A 282 19.00 -4.55 4.78
CA GLN A 282 18.97 -4.95 6.19
C GLN A 282 20.06 -6.00 6.48
N ALA A 283 20.23 -7.01 5.62
CA ALA A 283 21.31 -7.99 5.74
C ALA A 283 22.70 -7.33 5.64
N ALA A 284 22.89 -6.41 4.70
CA ALA A 284 24.10 -5.63 4.55
C ALA A 284 24.37 -4.75 5.76
N VAL A 285 23.34 -4.12 6.30
CA VAL A 285 23.41 -3.35 7.54
C VAL A 285 23.89 -4.22 8.70
N LEU A 286 23.44 -5.48 8.77
CA LEU A 286 23.85 -6.42 9.80
C LEU A 286 25.29 -6.92 9.59
N ALA A 287 25.66 -7.26 8.36
CA ALA A 287 26.95 -7.88 8.05
C ALA A 287 28.14 -6.90 8.01
N THR A 288 27.92 -5.67 7.56
CA THR A 288 28.96 -4.62 7.56
C THR A 288 29.10 -3.92 8.90
N ARG A 289 28.44 -4.45 9.92
CA ARG A 289 28.31 -3.78 11.20
C ARG A 289 29.60 -3.91 11.99
N ARG A 290 30.22 -2.77 12.32
CA ARG A 290 31.29 -2.69 13.31
C ARG A 290 30.69 -2.40 14.69
N HIS A 291 31.34 -2.87 15.75
CA HIS A 291 30.99 -2.44 17.11
C HIS A 291 31.14 -0.91 17.21
N LYS A 292 30.11 -0.24 17.75
CA LYS A 292 30.22 1.16 18.19
C LYS A 292 31.21 1.13 19.34
N GLY A 293 32.44 1.57 19.11
CA GLY A 293 33.36 1.84 20.21
C GLY A 293 32.74 2.96 21.04
N GLU A 294 32.66 2.80 22.35
CA GLU A 294 32.44 3.92 23.26
C GLU A 294 33.60 4.90 23.05
N VAL A 295 33.31 6.07 22.49
CA VAL A 295 34.32 7.10 22.24
C VAL A 295 33.78 8.43 22.74
N GLU A 296 34.54 9.01 23.66
CA GLU A 296 34.29 10.27 24.36
C GLU A 296 34.11 11.47 23.43
N ASP A 297 33.21 12.36 23.87
CA ASP A 297 32.48 13.41 23.14
C ASP A 297 33.27 14.43 22.29
N GLU A 298 34.55 14.68 22.55
CA GLU A 298 35.26 15.82 21.92
C GLU A 298 35.90 15.49 20.56
N ARG A 299 36.03 14.21 20.20
CA ARG A 299 36.82 13.79 19.02
C ARG A 299 36.11 13.94 17.67
N PHE A 300 34.78 13.85 17.62
CA PHE A 300 34.07 13.78 16.34
C PHE A 300 33.84 15.16 15.69
N ASP A 301 33.50 16.18 16.47
CA ASP A 301 33.23 17.51 15.92
C ASP A 301 34.50 18.12 15.26
N ALA A 302 35.67 17.94 15.90
CA ALA A 302 36.94 18.37 15.32
C ALA A 302 37.34 17.54 14.08
N ALA A 303 37.10 16.23 14.09
CA ALA A 303 37.43 15.35 12.97
C ALA A 303 36.55 15.63 11.75
N TRP A 304 35.25 15.84 11.94
CA TRP A 304 34.32 16.21 10.86
C TRP A 304 34.69 17.56 10.24
N LYS A 305 35.01 18.56 11.07
CA LYS A 305 35.47 19.86 10.59
C LYS A 305 36.76 19.76 9.78
N ALA A 306 37.73 18.97 10.24
CA ALA A 306 38.98 18.75 9.53
C ALA A 306 38.75 18.03 8.18
N GLU A 307 37.90 17.00 8.13
CA GLU A 307 37.56 16.28 6.91
C GLU A 307 36.80 17.17 5.91
N ALA A 308 35.85 17.98 6.38
CA ALA A 308 35.11 18.92 5.55
C ALA A 308 36.02 20.01 4.97
N LEU A 309 36.92 20.57 5.80
CA LEU A 309 37.90 21.57 5.40
C LEU A 309 38.88 21.01 4.35
N ALA A 310 39.30 19.75 4.48
CA ALA A 310 40.12 19.07 3.48
C ALA A 310 39.42 18.90 2.12
N LEU A 311 38.08 18.87 2.11
CA LEU A 311 37.24 18.84 0.90
C LEU A 311 36.86 20.25 0.40
N GLY A 312 37.43 21.29 0.99
CA GLY A 312 37.26 22.68 0.59
C GLY A 312 35.93 23.30 1.04
N TRP A 313 35.32 22.80 2.10
CA TRP A 313 34.11 23.38 2.70
C TRP A 313 34.18 23.30 4.23
N GLY A 314 34.42 24.42 4.90
CA GLY A 314 34.64 24.48 6.36
C GLY A 314 33.69 25.46 7.08
N PRO A 315 33.95 25.78 8.35
CA PRO A 315 33.11 26.67 9.15
C PRO A 315 32.85 28.03 8.48
N ASP A 316 33.86 28.67 7.88
CA ASP A 316 33.69 29.94 7.15
C ASP A 316 32.68 29.84 6.00
N ALA A 317 32.64 28.70 5.30
CA ALA A 317 31.69 28.46 4.21
C ALA A 317 30.27 28.20 4.76
N ALA A 318 30.14 27.55 5.92
CA ALA A 318 28.88 27.39 6.62
C ALA A 318 28.34 28.74 7.14
N GLU A 319 29.21 29.59 7.68
CA GLU A 319 28.86 30.95 8.11
C GLU A 319 28.46 31.83 6.92
N ALA A 320 29.21 31.77 5.81
CA ALA A 320 28.87 32.47 4.58
C ALA A 320 27.52 32.02 4.01
N LEU A 321 27.19 30.73 4.09
CA LEU A 321 25.88 30.21 3.69
C LEU A 321 24.76 30.82 4.54
N ILE A 322 24.90 30.81 5.86
CA ILE A 322 23.91 31.37 6.79
C ILE A 322 23.79 32.89 6.62
N ALA A 323 24.89 33.61 6.40
CA ALA A 323 24.90 35.05 6.18
C ALA A 323 24.27 35.45 4.83
N ALA A 324 24.32 34.57 3.82
CA ALA A 324 23.69 34.77 2.53
C ALA A 324 22.20 34.40 2.52
N SER A 325 21.72 33.64 3.52
CA SER A 325 20.32 33.30 3.69
C SER A 325 19.45 34.53 3.93
N ASP A 326 18.18 34.47 3.51
CA ASP A 326 17.18 35.50 3.84
C ASP A 326 16.44 35.11 5.13
N PRO A 327 16.71 35.74 6.29
CA PRO A 327 16.04 35.43 7.55
C PRO A 327 14.55 35.84 7.55
N HIS A 328 14.09 36.57 6.54
CA HIS A 328 12.68 36.90 6.33
C HIS A 328 12.02 36.03 5.27
N ARG A 329 12.69 34.97 4.79
CA ARG A 329 12.12 34.02 3.83
C ARG A 329 10.92 33.32 4.46
N VAL A 330 9.74 33.65 3.95
CA VAL A 330 8.48 33.05 4.38
C VAL A 330 8.27 31.75 3.60
N VAL A 331 7.92 30.67 4.32
CA VAL A 331 7.48 29.40 3.73
C VAL A 331 6.31 29.66 2.77
N LEU A 332 6.27 28.93 1.65
CA LEU A 332 5.28 29.10 0.58
C LEU A 332 3.85 29.31 1.14
N SER A 333 3.25 30.47 0.85
CA SER A 333 1.82 30.69 1.09
C SER A 333 0.99 29.72 0.24
N THR A 334 -0.27 29.49 0.60
CA THR A 334 -1.12 28.52 -0.11
C THR A 334 -1.29 28.84 -1.60
N GLU A 335 -1.10 30.10 -2.00
CA GLU A 335 -1.16 30.57 -3.38
C GLU A 335 0.15 30.33 -4.15
N GLY A 336 1.29 30.23 -3.46
CA GLY A 336 2.60 29.94 -4.05
C GLY A 336 2.85 28.45 -4.35
N LEU A 337 1.98 27.55 -3.88
CA LEU A 337 2.14 26.09 -3.95
C LEU A 337 1.81 25.48 -5.32
N TRP A 338 0.94 26.12 -6.11
CA TRP A 338 0.39 25.55 -7.34
C TRP A 338 1.31 25.80 -8.53
N ARG A 339 2.51 25.22 -8.47
CA ARG A 339 3.53 25.34 -9.52
C ARG A 339 3.85 23.98 -10.13
N LEU A 340 4.04 23.98 -11.44
CA LEU A 340 4.51 22.81 -12.19
C LEU A 340 5.78 23.17 -12.96
N PRO A 341 6.71 22.21 -13.15
CA PRO A 341 7.86 22.40 -14.02
C PRO A 341 7.40 22.79 -15.42
N ASP A 342 8.10 23.74 -16.02
CA ASP A 342 7.95 24.18 -17.40
C ASP A 342 9.23 23.84 -18.16
N ASP A 343 9.09 23.08 -19.24
CA ASP A 343 10.18 22.77 -20.17
C ASP A 343 10.42 24.01 -21.05
N ALA A 344 10.98 25.06 -20.45
CA ALA A 344 11.31 26.29 -21.13
C ALA A 344 12.69 26.18 -21.79
N VAL A 345 12.83 26.82 -22.95
CA VAL A 345 14.10 26.97 -23.64
C VAL A 345 14.47 28.44 -23.56
N ASP A 346 15.65 28.75 -23.03
CA ASP A 346 16.14 30.12 -22.93
C ASP A 346 16.34 30.73 -24.32
N ILE A 347 16.55 32.05 -24.38
CA ILE A 347 16.78 32.83 -25.60
C ILE A 347 17.94 32.25 -26.44
N ASP A 348 18.89 31.58 -25.77
CA ASP A 348 20.05 30.92 -26.38
C ASP A 348 19.82 29.46 -26.79
N GLY A 349 18.59 28.93 -26.68
CA GLY A 349 18.29 27.53 -27.01
C GLY A 349 18.63 26.53 -25.91
N THR A 350 19.02 26.99 -24.71
CA THR A 350 19.37 26.13 -23.58
C THR A 350 18.09 25.72 -22.82
N PRO A 351 17.79 24.42 -22.67
CA PRO A 351 16.68 24.00 -21.83
C PRO A 351 16.96 24.42 -20.39
N TYR A 352 16.02 25.14 -19.76
CA TYR A 352 16.03 25.38 -18.33
C TYR A 352 14.70 24.96 -17.73
N LEU A 353 14.75 24.41 -16.52
CA LEU A 353 13.56 24.02 -15.78
C LEU A 353 13.02 25.28 -15.09
N GLY A 354 12.06 25.96 -15.73
CA GLY A 354 11.28 27.00 -15.07
C GLY A 354 10.13 26.41 -14.26
N ASP A 355 9.51 27.18 -13.38
CA ASP A 355 8.24 26.81 -12.75
C ASP A 355 7.15 27.78 -13.20
N ARG A 356 6.02 27.25 -13.67
CA ARG A 356 4.83 28.05 -14.00
C ARG A 356 3.74 27.87 -12.95
N VAL A 357 3.10 28.97 -12.57
CA VAL A 357 1.91 28.95 -11.71
C VAL A 357 0.74 28.40 -12.54
N VAL A 358 0.01 27.44 -11.97
CA VAL A 358 -1.16 26.81 -12.58
C VAL A 358 -2.34 26.86 -11.62
N GLU A 359 -3.55 26.68 -12.15
CA GLU A 359 -4.73 26.51 -11.32
C GLU A 359 -4.61 25.26 -10.41
N PRO A 360 -5.17 25.28 -9.19
CA PRO A 360 -5.06 24.15 -8.26
C PRO A 360 -5.52 22.82 -8.85
N ASP A 361 -6.61 22.81 -9.61
CA ASP A 361 -7.14 21.57 -10.20
C ASP A 361 -6.25 21.03 -11.34
N VAL A 362 -5.53 21.90 -12.06
CA VAL A 362 -4.52 21.48 -13.05
C VAL A 362 -3.31 20.85 -12.35
N TRP A 363 -2.89 21.44 -11.23
CA TRP A 363 -1.83 20.86 -10.41
C TRP A 363 -2.24 19.49 -9.86
N ILE A 364 -3.44 19.39 -9.27
CA ILE A 364 -3.98 18.13 -8.72
C ILE A 364 -4.08 17.06 -9.81
N ALA A 365 -4.67 17.37 -10.97
CA ALA A 365 -4.77 16.43 -12.08
C ALA A 365 -3.39 15.92 -12.52
N THR A 366 -2.39 16.79 -12.56
CA THR A 366 -1.01 16.43 -12.92
C THR A 366 -0.39 15.50 -11.88
N VAL A 367 -0.51 15.83 -10.60
CA VAL A 367 0.01 15.02 -9.48
C VAL A 367 -0.60 13.64 -9.46
N VAL A 368 -1.93 13.58 -9.58
CA VAL A 368 -2.65 12.32 -9.54
C VAL A 368 -2.31 11.47 -10.78
N ARG A 369 -2.15 12.07 -11.96
CA ARG A 369 -1.76 11.36 -13.18
C ARG A 369 -0.34 10.79 -13.08
N GLN A 370 0.62 11.60 -12.64
CA GLN A 370 2.04 11.26 -12.69
C GLN A 370 2.50 10.37 -11.53
N ASP A 371 2.03 10.62 -10.30
CA ASP A 371 2.56 9.93 -9.12
C ASP A 371 1.65 8.83 -8.60
N LEU A 372 0.33 9.01 -8.71
CA LEU A 372 -0.65 8.13 -8.08
C LEU A 372 -1.22 7.10 -9.07
N THR A 373 -1.59 7.55 -10.27
CA THR A 373 -2.27 6.72 -11.28
C THR A 373 -1.41 6.36 -12.49
N ALA A 374 -0.10 6.63 -12.43
CA ALA A 374 0.84 6.15 -13.44
C ALA A 374 1.00 4.63 -13.37
N ARG A 375 1.05 4.06 -12.16
CA ARG A 375 1.29 2.63 -11.91
C ARG A 375 0.09 1.86 -11.37
N ASN A 376 -0.87 2.52 -10.73
CA ASN A 376 -2.02 1.85 -10.11
C ASN A 376 -3.32 2.52 -10.56
N SER A 377 -4.40 1.76 -10.68
CA SER A 377 -5.69 2.34 -11.08
C SER A 377 -6.36 3.12 -9.94
N THR A 378 -5.96 2.85 -8.69
CA THR A 378 -6.55 3.43 -7.48
C THR A 378 -5.49 3.64 -6.39
N PHE A 379 -5.72 4.62 -5.50
CA PHE A 379 -4.80 5.03 -4.44
C PHE A 379 -5.55 5.39 -3.14
N THR A 380 -4.81 5.45 -2.01
CA THR A 380 -5.34 5.81 -0.69
C THR A 380 -4.99 7.25 -0.29
N LYS A 381 -5.62 7.77 0.78
CA LYS A 381 -5.32 9.10 1.33
C LYS A 381 -3.85 9.23 1.74
N ALA A 382 -3.26 8.20 2.35
CA ALA A 382 -1.84 8.20 2.72
C ALA A 382 -0.92 8.37 1.50
N GLN A 383 -1.23 7.70 0.39
CA GLN A 383 -0.47 7.86 -0.86
C GLN A 383 -0.63 9.26 -1.46
N LEU A 384 -1.85 9.82 -1.41
CA LEU A 384 -2.10 11.22 -1.81
C LEU A 384 -1.30 12.19 -0.95
N THR A 385 -1.31 12.04 0.38
CA THR A 385 -0.51 12.86 1.30
C THR A 385 0.98 12.74 1.00
N GLN A 386 1.49 11.53 0.72
CA GLN A 386 2.87 11.31 0.32
C GLN A 386 3.22 12.09 -0.96
N ALA A 387 2.40 11.96 -2.01
CA ALA A 387 2.64 12.62 -3.29
C ALA A 387 2.57 14.16 -3.18
N VAL A 388 1.62 14.66 -2.38
CA VAL A 388 1.51 16.10 -2.09
C VAL A 388 2.75 16.58 -1.35
N ALA A 389 3.10 15.98 -0.21
CA ALA A 389 4.22 16.41 0.63
C ALA A 389 5.57 16.35 -0.11
N ALA A 390 5.76 15.37 -0.99
CA ALA A 390 6.97 15.24 -1.82
C ALA A 390 7.13 16.39 -2.84
N ARG A 391 6.02 17.01 -3.29
CA ARG A 391 6.04 18.12 -4.25
C ARG A 391 6.21 19.52 -3.62
N LEU A 392 6.14 19.63 -2.30
CA LEU A 392 6.26 20.91 -1.59
C LEU A 392 7.74 21.27 -1.38
N GLY A 393 8.37 21.82 -2.43
CA GLY A 393 9.80 22.15 -2.55
C GLY A 393 10.46 22.63 -1.25
N ASP A 394 10.30 23.90 -0.90
CA ASP A 394 10.88 24.53 0.30
C ASP A 394 10.30 24.04 1.64
N GLY A 395 9.38 23.07 1.59
CA GLY A 395 8.66 22.56 2.73
C GLY A 395 7.30 23.21 2.93
N ALA A 396 6.52 22.63 3.83
CA ALA A 396 5.26 23.16 4.29
C ALA A 396 4.92 22.60 5.67
N THR A 397 4.19 23.37 6.47
CA THR A 397 3.65 22.87 7.74
C THR A 397 2.70 21.71 7.52
N VAL A 398 2.58 20.80 8.49
CA VAL A 398 1.64 19.67 8.43
C VAL A 398 0.21 20.14 8.16
N ALA A 399 -0.21 21.25 8.77
CA ALA A 399 -1.52 21.85 8.53
C ALA A 399 -1.71 22.30 7.07
N THR A 400 -0.65 22.79 6.42
CA THR A 400 -0.69 23.16 5.00
C THR A 400 -0.79 21.92 4.11
N VAL A 401 -0.03 20.87 4.40
CA VAL A 401 -0.15 19.57 3.71
C VAL A 401 -1.57 19.04 3.81
N GLU A 402 -2.16 19.02 5.01
CA GLU A 402 -3.54 18.58 5.24
C GLU A 402 -4.56 19.43 4.46
N ARG A 403 -4.36 20.75 4.37
CA ARG A 403 -5.21 21.65 3.57
C ARG A 403 -5.13 21.37 2.08
N VAL A 404 -3.93 21.12 1.55
CA VAL A 404 -3.74 20.77 0.13
C VAL A 404 -4.37 19.41 -0.18
N VAL A 405 -4.20 18.42 0.72
CA VAL A 405 -4.87 17.12 0.61
C VAL A 405 -6.40 17.28 0.66
N ALA A 406 -6.92 18.11 1.56
CA ALA A 406 -8.35 18.42 1.61
C ALA A 406 -8.83 19.11 0.31
N ARG A 407 -8.03 20.02 -0.26
CA ARG A 407 -8.31 20.65 -1.56
C ARG A 407 -8.36 19.62 -2.69
N ALA A 408 -7.45 18.64 -2.68
CA ALA A 408 -7.46 17.54 -3.64
C ALA A 408 -8.69 16.63 -3.47
N ILE A 409 -9.07 16.26 -2.25
CA ILE A 409 -10.29 15.45 -1.99
C ILE A 409 -11.56 16.20 -2.41
N ALA A 410 -11.60 17.52 -2.19
CA ALA A 410 -12.68 18.38 -2.64
C ALA A 410 -12.78 18.53 -4.16
N SER A 411 -11.68 18.30 -4.88
CA SER A 411 -11.58 18.50 -6.32
C SER A 411 -12.42 17.48 -7.08
N PRO A 412 -13.07 17.89 -8.20
CA PRO A 412 -13.70 16.93 -9.11
C PRO A 412 -12.68 15.99 -9.75
N GLU A 413 -11.39 16.27 -9.73
CA GLU A 413 -10.37 15.40 -10.34
C GLU A 413 -10.20 14.04 -9.63
N LEU A 414 -10.68 13.90 -8.40
CA LEU A 414 -10.66 12.66 -7.63
C LEU A 414 -12.06 12.04 -7.56
N ILE A 415 -12.18 10.78 -7.97
CA ILE A 415 -13.41 9.99 -7.88
C ILE A 415 -13.27 8.98 -6.73
N PRO A 416 -14.09 9.07 -5.67
CA PRO A 416 -14.07 8.10 -4.57
C PRO A 416 -14.69 6.77 -5.00
N LEU A 417 -14.10 5.67 -4.53
CA LEU A 417 -14.55 4.30 -4.81
C LEU A 417 -15.06 3.63 -3.53
N ALA A 418 -16.07 2.77 -3.66
CA ALA A 418 -16.51 1.91 -2.57
C ALA A 418 -15.58 0.70 -2.37
N GLY A 419 -15.53 0.18 -1.14
CA GLY A 419 -14.84 -1.06 -0.81
C GLY A 419 -14.79 -1.34 0.69
N ASP A 420 -14.48 -2.59 1.06
CA ASP A 420 -14.42 -3.07 2.46
C ASP A 420 -13.13 -2.65 3.22
N GLY A 421 -12.36 -1.73 2.66
CA GLY A 421 -11.04 -1.32 3.15
C GLY A 421 -10.94 0.19 3.40
N PRO A 422 -9.72 0.73 3.57
CA PRO A 422 -9.54 2.18 3.62
C PRO A 422 -10.08 2.81 2.33
N GLN A 423 -10.70 3.98 2.47
CA GLN A 423 -11.24 4.73 1.34
C GLN A 423 -10.19 4.86 0.23
N ARG A 424 -10.62 4.58 -1.01
CA ARG A 424 -9.80 4.67 -2.22
C ARG A 424 -10.36 5.70 -3.18
N TRP A 425 -9.47 6.22 -4.02
CA TRP A 425 -9.79 7.14 -5.09
C TRP A 425 -9.14 6.70 -6.40
N THR A 426 -9.74 7.11 -7.50
CA THR A 426 -9.11 7.14 -8.83
C THR A 426 -9.16 8.57 -9.39
N SER A 427 -8.43 8.82 -10.48
CA SER A 427 -8.51 10.11 -11.18
C SER A 427 -9.68 10.14 -12.15
N ARG A 428 -10.29 11.32 -12.36
CA ARG A 428 -11.31 11.53 -13.40
C ARG A 428 -10.80 11.17 -14.80
N GLU A 429 -9.56 11.51 -15.10
CA GLU A 429 -8.94 11.17 -16.38
C GLU A 429 -8.87 9.65 -16.59
N LEU A 430 -8.31 8.90 -15.64
CA LEU A 430 -8.22 7.44 -15.74
C LEU A 430 -9.60 6.77 -15.76
N ALA A 431 -10.54 7.22 -14.92
CA ALA A 431 -11.92 6.71 -14.97
C ALA A 431 -12.58 6.95 -16.32
N THR A 432 -12.31 8.10 -16.97
CA THR A 432 -12.80 8.38 -18.33
C THR A 432 -12.17 7.45 -19.36
N VAL A 433 -10.87 7.19 -19.26
CA VAL A 433 -10.17 6.20 -20.10
C VAL A 433 -10.78 4.81 -19.89
N GLU A 434 -10.91 4.35 -18.65
CA GLU A 434 -11.50 3.05 -18.33
C GLU A 434 -12.93 2.93 -18.87
N ARG A 435 -13.76 3.96 -18.68
CA ARG A 435 -15.12 4.00 -19.20
C ARG A 435 -15.15 3.89 -20.72
N ARG A 436 -14.30 4.63 -21.44
CA ARG A 436 -14.21 4.52 -22.91
C ARG A 436 -13.83 3.11 -23.35
N LEU A 437 -12.87 2.48 -22.68
CA LEU A 437 -12.50 1.09 -22.96
C LEU A 437 -13.67 0.13 -22.71
N LEU A 438 -14.33 0.23 -21.56
CA LEU A 438 -15.48 -0.62 -21.20
C LEU A 438 -16.66 -0.42 -22.16
N THR A 439 -16.99 0.83 -22.50
CA THR A 439 -18.01 1.15 -23.51
C THR A 439 -17.63 0.61 -24.88
N ALA A 440 -16.38 0.76 -25.30
CA ALA A 440 -15.90 0.20 -26.57
C ALA A 440 -16.03 -1.33 -26.62
N LEU A 441 -15.73 -2.02 -25.51
CA LEU A 441 -15.90 -3.47 -25.40
C LEU A 441 -17.38 -3.89 -25.49
N HIS A 442 -18.28 -3.13 -24.86
CA HIS A 442 -19.72 -3.40 -24.86
C HIS A 442 -20.38 -3.08 -26.21
N ASP A 443 -20.21 -1.84 -26.68
CA ASP A 443 -20.90 -1.31 -27.87
C ASP A 443 -20.40 -1.94 -29.17
N SER A 444 -19.24 -2.59 -29.16
CA SER A 444 -18.70 -3.28 -30.33
C SER A 444 -19.23 -4.70 -30.52
N GLN A 445 -20.03 -5.23 -29.59
CA GLN A 445 -20.61 -6.57 -29.72
C GLN A 445 -21.58 -6.66 -30.92
N ALA A 446 -21.44 -7.73 -31.71
CA ALA A 446 -22.27 -7.97 -32.90
C ALA A 446 -22.31 -6.82 -33.93
N THR A 447 -21.25 -6.02 -34.03
CA THR A 447 -21.17 -4.85 -34.94
C THR A 447 -20.39 -5.09 -36.24
N ARG A 448 -19.81 -6.28 -36.43
CA ARG A 448 -18.96 -6.63 -37.57
C ARG A 448 -19.49 -7.87 -38.27
N PRO A 449 -19.31 -8.01 -39.60
CA PRO A 449 -19.68 -9.25 -40.30
C PRO A 449 -18.76 -10.40 -39.85
N ALA A 450 -19.21 -11.64 -39.83
CA ALA A 450 -18.29 -12.77 -39.65
C ALA A 450 -17.42 -12.94 -40.92
N VAL A 451 -16.20 -13.45 -40.78
CA VAL A 451 -15.43 -13.92 -41.94
C VAL A 451 -16.08 -15.20 -42.46
N HIS A 452 -16.21 -15.36 -43.78
CA HIS A 452 -16.77 -16.58 -44.36
C HIS A 452 -15.99 -17.82 -43.90
N GLY A 453 -16.71 -18.85 -43.45
CA GLY A 453 -16.11 -20.06 -42.89
C GLY A 453 -15.14 -20.79 -43.83
N GLU A 454 -15.28 -20.62 -45.14
CA GLU A 454 -14.36 -21.18 -46.14
C GLU A 454 -12.91 -20.70 -45.93
N TRP A 455 -12.71 -19.42 -45.57
CA TRP A 455 -11.36 -18.90 -45.27
C TRP A 455 -10.78 -19.47 -43.99
N ALA A 456 -11.63 -19.70 -42.99
CA ALA A 456 -11.23 -20.32 -41.73
C ALA A 456 -10.79 -21.77 -41.95
N GLU A 457 -11.60 -22.57 -42.65
CA GLU A 457 -11.28 -23.97 -42.93
C GLU A 457 -10.04 -24.08 -43.84
N ALA A 458 -9.91 -23.24 -44.87
CA ALA A 458 -8.70 -23.24 -45.71
C ALA A 458 -7.43 -22.90 -44.91
N ALA A 459 -7.50 -21.95 -43.97
CA ALA A 459 -6.37 -21.59 -43.12
C ALA A 459 -5.99 -22.70 -42.12
N ILE A 460 -6.99 -23.46 -41.63
CA ILE A 460 -6.82 -24.62 -40.74
C ILE A 460 -6.24 -25.80 -41.52
N GLU A 461 -6.78 -26.13 -42.69
CA GLU A 461 -6.30 -27.22 -43.56
C GLU A 461 -4.85 -27.01 -43.99
N ALA A 462 -4.44 -25.76 -44.23
CA ALA A 462 -3.05 -25.42 -44.52
C ALA A 462 -2.09 -25.66 -43.33
N ARG A 463 -2.61 -25.90 -42.12
CA ARG A 463 -1.85 -26.03 -40.87
C ARG A 463 -2.30 -27.27 -40.07
N PRO A 464 -2.04 -28.49 -40.56
CA PRO A 464 -2.50 -29.73 -39.93
C PRO A 464 -1.91 -30.00 -38.54
N ALA A 465 -0.91 -29.22 -38.10
CA ALA A 465 -0.32 -29.30 -36.77
C ALA A 465 -1.10 -28.53 -35.68
N LEU A 466 -2.18 -27.81 -36.03
CA LEU A 466 -3.04 -27.14 -35.06
C LEU A 466 -3.76 -28.19 -34.20
N GLY A 467 -3.71 -28.04 -32.88
CA GLY A 467 -4.50 -28.91 -31.99
C GLY A 467 -5.94 -28.44 -31.87
N ASP A 468 -6.81 -29.29 -31.29
CA ASP A 468 -8.26 -29.06 -31.26
C ASP A 468 -8.67 -27.75 -30.56
N ASP A 469 -8.01 -27.37 -29.47
CA ASP A 469 -8.22 -26.09 -28.77
C ASP A 469 -7.83 -24.89 -29.64
N GLN A 470 -6.73 -25.00 -30.40
CA GLN A 470 -6.27 -23.97 -31.33
C GLN A 470 -7.21 -23.86 -32.55
N VAL A 471 -7.69 -24.99 -33.09
CA VAL A 471 -8.70 -25.02 -34.16
C VAL A 471 -10.00 -24.35 -33.71
N ALA A 472 -10.47 -24.68 -32.50
CA ALA A 472 -11.65 -24.04 -31.90
C ALA A 472 -11.44 -22.54 -31.72
N ALA A 473 -10.25 -22.11 -31.27
CA ALA A 473 -9.92 -20.69 -31.14
C ALA A 473 -9.91 -19.95 -32.48
N VAL A 474 -9.32 -20.54 -33.53
CA VAL A 474 -9.33 -19.95 -34.90
C VAL A 474 -10.76 -19.77 -35.40
N ARG A 475 -11.61 -20.80 -35.27
CA ARG A 475 -13.02 -20.74 -35.67
C ARG A 475 -13.80 -19.69 -34.88
N SER A 476 -13.59 -19.61 -33.58
CA SER A 476 -14.22 -18.63 -32.70
C SER A 476 -13.84 -17.19 -33.09
N LEU A 477 -12.54 -16.92 -33.28
CA LEU A 477 -12.04 -15.58 -33.62
C LEU A 477 -12.48 -15.11 -35.01
N LEU A 478 -12.52 -15.99 -36.01
CA LEU A 478 -12.94 -15.66 -37.38
C LEU A 478 -14.46 -15.60 -37.54
N GLY A 479 -15.19 -16.42 -36.76
CA GLY A 479 -16.65 -16.40 -36.70
C GLY A 479 -17.23 -15.25 -35.87
N SER A 480 -16.38 -14.54 -35.12
CA SER A 480 -16.81 -13.42 -34.28
C SER A 480 -17.45 -12.30 -35.10
N THR A 481 -18.56 -11.79 -34.57
CA THR A 481 -19.22 -10.58 -35.07
C THR A 481 -18.90 -9.35 -34.21
N ASP A 482 -18.03 -9.51 -33.22
CA ASP A 482 -17.64 -8.42 -32.33
C ASP A 482 -16.53 -7.56 -32.96
N GLY A 483 -16.51 -6.27 -32.62
CA GLY A 483 -15.41 -5.39 -32.97
C GLY A 483 -14.16 -5.65 -32.11
N VAL A 484 -14.33 -6.20 -30.90
CA VAL A 484 -13.24 -6.64 -30.03
C VAL A 484 -13.46 -8.09 -29.61
N ALA A 485 -12.47 -8.94 -29.87
CA ALA A 485 -12.42 -10.31 -29.38
C ALA A 485 -11.19 -10.51 -28.48
N ALA A 486 -11.27 -11.45 -27.54
CA ALA A 486 -10.15 -11.81 -26.67
C ALA A 486 -9.65 -13.23 -26.96
N LEU A 487 -8.33 -13.42 -26.96
CA LEU A 487 -7.67 -14.73 -27.00
C LEU A 487 -6.88 -14.93 -25.69
N VAL A 488 -7.40 -15.78 -24.81
CA VAL A 488 -6.71 -16.17 -23.58
C VAL A 488 -5.84 -17.38 -23.87
N GLY A 489 -4.53 -17.20 -23.74
CA GLY A 489 -3.57 -18.28 -23.95
C GLY A 489 -2.60 -18.35 -22.76
N PRO A 490 -2.75 -19.35 -21.87
CA PRO A 490 -1.75 -19.68 -20.85
C PRO A 490 -0.35 -19.85 -21.45
N ALA A 491 0.67 -19.76 -20.60
CA ALA A 491 2.05 -19.92 -21.04
C ALA A 491 2.26 -21.27 -21.77
N GLY A 492 2.89 -21.22 -22.95
CA GLY A 492 3.22 -22.43 -23.72
C GLY A 492 2.06 -23.04 -24.54
N THR A 493 0.94 -22.35 -24.72
CA THR A 493 -0.21 -22.85 -25.52
C THR A 493 -0.10 -22.65 -27.03
N GLY A 494 0.89 -21.86 -27.50
CA GLY A 494 1.13 -21.67 -28.94
C GLY A 494 0.28 -20.59 -29.62
N LYS A 495 0.07 -19.44 -28.94
CA LYS A 495 -0.69 -18.29 -29.46
C LYS A 495 -0.25 -17.82 -30.85
N THR A 496 1.06 -17.75 -31.10
CA THR A 496 1.63 -17.34 -32.40
C THR A 496 1.20 -18.23 -33.56
N PHE A 497 1.03 -19.53 -33.31
CA PHE A 497 0.56 -20.48 -34.33
C PHE A 497 -0.92 -20.27 -34.68
N VAL A 498 -1.75 -19.91 -33.69
CA VAL A 498 -3.14 -19.47 -33.90
C VAL A 498 -3.17 -18.16 -34.69
N PHE A 499 -2.31 -17.20 -34.36
CA PHE A 499 -2.25 -15.93 -35.05
C PHE A 499 -1.80 -16.03 -36.50
N ASP A 500 -0.90 -16.95 -36.85
CA ASP A 500 -0.54 -17.19 -38.25
C ASP A 500 -1.75 -17.68 -39.07
N ALA A 501 -2.58 -18.58 -38.51
CA ALA A 501 -3.81 -19.03 -39.15
C ALA A 501 -4.85 -17.90 -39.28
N VAL A 502 -5.06 -17.14 -38.20
CA VAL A 502 -5.98 -16.00 -38.16
C VAL A 502 -5.55 -14.91 -39.16
N ARG A 503 -4.26 -14.58 -39.22
CA ARG A 503 -3.69 -13.62 -40.18
C ARG A 503 -3.99 -14.07 -41.61
N ALA A 504 -3.64 -15.30 -41.95
CA ALA A 504 -3.82 -15.82 -43.31
C ALA A 504 -5.29 -15.79 -43.75
N ALA A 505 -6.22 -16.13 -42.87
CA ALA A 505 -7.65 -16.06 -43.16
C ALA A 505 -8.15 -14.60 -43.35
N TYR A 506 -7.74 -13.67 -42.48
CA TYR A 506 -8.13 -12.26 -42.62
C TYR A 506 -7.54 -11.60 -43.87
N GLU A 507 -6.27 -11.87 -44.19
CA GLU A 507 -5.62 -11.34 -45.40
C GLU A 507 -6.25 -11.89 -46.68
N ALA A 508 -6.60 -13.19 -46.70
CA ALA A 508 -7.32 -13.79 -47.81
C ALA A 508 -8.73 -13.19 -48.00
N ALA A 509 -9.36 -12.77 -46.90
CA ALA A 509 -10.61 -12.02 -46.89
C ALA A 509 -10.46 -10.52 -47.21
N GLY A 510 -9.25 -10.03 -47.50
CA GLY A 510 -8.98 -8.64 -47.91
C GLY A 510 -8.71 -7.65 -46.77
N TYR A 511 -8.47 -8.13 -45.54
CA TYR A 511 -8.10 -7.28 -44.41
C TYR A 511 -6.59 -7.08 -44.32
N ARG A 512 -6.16 -5.92 -43.81
CA ARG A 512 -4.78 -5.67 -43.37
C ARG A 512 -4.66 -6.00 -41.89
N VAL A 513 -3.82 -6.98 -41.56
CA VAL A 513 -3.55 -7.37 -40.18
C VAL A 513 -2.32 -6.63 -39.67
N VAL A 514 -2.45 -5.92 -38.56
CA VAL A 514 -1.38 -5.14 -37.93
C VAL A 514 -1.20 -5.60 -36.50
N GLY A 515 0.04 -5.81 -36.07
CA GLY A 515 0.37 -6.26 -34.74
C GLY A 515 0.84 -5.13 -33.83
N ALA A 516 0.49 -5.22 -32.56
CA ALA A 516 0.98 -4.35 -31.51
C ALA A 516 1.32 -5.14 -30.25
N ALA A 517 2.33 -4.69 -29.51
CA ALA A 517 2.62 -5.23 -28.18
C ALA A 517 3.15 -4.17 -27.22
N PRO A 518 3.10 -4.38 -25.90
CA PRO A 518 3.62 -3.43 -24.91
C PRO A 518 5.13 -3.24 -24.97
N SER A 519 5.87 -4.29 -25.36
CA SER A 519 7.32 -4.27 -25.50
C SER A 519 7.73 -4.51 -26.95
N ALA A 520 8.87 -3.93 -27.35
CA ALA A 520 9.38 -4.11 -28.70
C ALA A 520 9.78 -5.58 -28.96
N ARG A 521 10.23 -6.30 -27.92
CA ARG A 521 10.52 -7.73 -27.97
C ARG A 521 9.27 -8.55 -28.28
N ALA A 522 8.17 -8.33 -27.57
CA ALA A 522 6.92 -9.06 -27.83
C ALA A 522 6.36 -8.76 -29.23
N ALA A 523 6.48 -7.51 -29.70
CA ALA A 523 6.11 -7.16 -31.07
C ALA A 523 6.97 -7.93 -32.09
N LEU A 524 8.28 -8.04 -31.85
CA LEU A 524 9.16 -8.83 -32.70
C LEU A 524 8.83 -10.33 -32.66
N GLU A 525 8.53 -10.90 -31.49
CA GLU A 525 8.13 -12.29 -31.34
C GLU A 525 6.82 -12.59 -32.10
N LEU A 526 5.86 -11.65 -32.10
CA LEU A 526 4.64 -11.73 -32.89
C LEU A 526 4.92 -11.69 -34.40
N GLU A 527 5.81 -10.79 -34.85
CA GLU A 527 6.22 -10.69 -36.26
C GLU A 527 6.92 -11.94 -36.76
N VAL A 528 7.91 -12.44 -36.01
CA VAL A 528 8.67 -13.64 -36.38
C VAL A 528 7.80 -14.90 -36.30
N GLY A 529 6.97 -15.01 -35.26
CA GLY A 529 6.19 -16.21 -34.97
C GLY A 529 4.88 -16.33 -35.77
N ALA A 530 4.25 -15.22 -36.14
CA ALA A 530 2.95 -15.20 -36.82
C ALA A 530 2.96 -14.50 -38.19
N GLY A 531 4.07 -13.87 -38.58
CA GLY A 531 4.18 -13.13 -39.84
C GLY A 531 3.39 -11.83 -39.87
N ILE A 532 2.99 -11.28 -38.71
CA ILE A 532 2.21 -10.04 -38.61
C ILE A 532 3.16 -8.85 -38.45
N GLU A 533 3.09 -7.85 -39.34
CA GLU A 533 3.86 -6.60 -39.20
C GLU A 533 3.53 -5.95 -37.84
N SER A 534 4.52 -5.84 -36.95
CA SER A 534 4.27 -5.51 -35.54
C SER A 534 5.16 -4.40 -35.00
N MET A 535 4.62 -3.57 -34.10
CA MET A 535 5.39 -2.56 -33.38
C MET A 535 4.90 -2.35 -31.95
N THR A 536 5.55 -1.48 -31.17
CA THR A 536 5.03 -1.17 -29.84
C THR A 536 3.73 -0.37 -29.92
N ILE A 537 2.82 -0.57 -28.97
CA ILE A 537 1.54 0.18 -28.91
C ILE A 537 1.81 1.68 -28.90
N HIS A 538 2.79 2.14 -28.12
CA HIS A 538 3.21 3.55 -28.08
C HIS A 538 3.63 4.09 -29.45
N ARG A 539 4.43 3.32 -30.22
CA ARG A 539 4.87 3.72 -31.56
C ARG A 539 3.70 3.74 -32.54
N LEU A 540 2.80 2.76 -32.45
CA LEU A 540 1.63 2.65 -33.31
C LEU A 540 0.68 3.83 -33.11
N VAL A 541 0.26 4.09 -31.86
CA VAL A 541 -0.62 5.21 -31.50
C VAL A 541 0.05 6.55 -31.85
N GLY A 542 1.36 6.67 -31.61
CA GLY A 542 2.14 7.86 -31.99
C GLY A 542 2.17 8.15 -33.50
N ARG A 543 2.18 7.10 -34.34
CA ARG A 543 2.06 7.26 -35.82
C ARG A 543 0.68 7.74 -36.22
N TRP A 544 -0.37 7.16 -35.63
CA TRP A 544 -1.75 7.54 -35.92
C TRP A 544 -2.05 9.00 -35.56
N HIS A 545 -1.53 9.48 -34.43
CA HIS A 545 -1.61 10.89 -34.05
C HIS A 545 -0.96 11.84 -35.06
N ARG A 546 0.07 11.38 -35.80
CA ARG A 546 0.74 12.15 -36.86
C ARG A 546 0.12 11.97 -38.24
N GLY A 547 -0.99 11.22 -38.36
CA GLY A 547 -1.64 10.94 -39.64
C GLY A 547 -0.94 9.86 -40.47
N ILE A 548 -0.06 9.06 -39.88
CA ILE A 548 0.71 8.02 -40.58
C ILE A 548 0.06 6.65 -40.33
N ASP A 549 -0.24 5.90 -41.40
CA ASP A 549 -0.78 4.53 -41.36
C ASP A 549 -2.00 4.35 -40.45
N GLN A 550 -2.94 5.30 -40.51
CA GLN A 550 -4.16 5.25 -39.71
C GLN A 550 -5.02 4.01 -40.03
N PRO A 551 -5.73 3.47 -39.04
CA PRO A 551 -6.60 2.30 -39.24
C PRO A 551 -7.76 2.63 -40.20
N THR A 552 -8.26 1.60 -40.87
CA THR A 552 -9.38 1.65 -41.81
C THR A 552 -10.43 0.59 -41.44
N PRO A 553 -11.61 0.55 -42.10
CA PRO A 553 -12.57 -0.53 -41.87
C PRO A 553 -12.03 -1.93 -42.19
N ALA A 554 -11.02 -2.01 -43.04
CA ALA A 554 -10.34 -3.25 -43.41
C ALA A 554 -9.13 -3.58 -42.51
N THR A 555 -8.96 -2.88 -41.38
CA THR A 555 -7.85 -3.14 -40.46
C THR A 555 -8.24 -4.10 -39.33
N VAL A 556 -7.40 -5.10 -39.09
CA VAL A 556 -7.48 -5.99 -37.91
C VAL A 556 -6.24 -5.74 -37.07
N LEU A 557 -6.43 -5.15 -35.89
CA LEU A 557 -5.37 -4.94 -34.91
C LEU A 557 -5.25 -6.16 -34.00
N VAL A 558 -4.08 -6.78 -33.95
CA VAL A 558 -3.75 -7.84 -32.99
C VAL A 558 -2.86 -7.24 -31.91
N VAL A 559 -3.31 -7.25 -30.66
CA VAL A 559 -2.51 -6.82 -29.51
C VAL A 559 -2.07 -8.05 -28.71
N ASP A 560 -0.81 -8.48 -28.86
CA ASP A 560 -0.27 -9.59 -28.06
C ASP A 560 0.35 -9.09 -26.74
N GLU A 561 0.38 -9.97 -25.75
CA GLU A 561 0.74 -9.66 -24.35
C GLU A 561 -0.05 -8.47 -23.80
N ALA A 562 -1.34 -8.35 -24.16
CA ALA A 562 -2.23 -7.27 -23.75
C ALA A 562 -2.39 -7.17 -22.22
N GLY A 563 -2.10 -8.23 -21.46
CA GLY A 563 -2.06 -8.23 -20.00
C GLY A 563 -0.90 -7.43 -19.40
N MET A 564 0.09 -7.02 -20.22
CA MET A 564 1.13 -6.08 -19.83
C MET A 564 0.88 -4.65 -20.35
N ALA A 565 -0.16 -4.45 -21.17
CA ALA A 565 -0.46 -3.17 -21.79
C ALA A 565 -1.14 -2.23 -20.78
N GLY A 566 -0.55 -1.05 -20.56
CA GLY A 566 -1.20 -0.03 -19.74
C GLY A 566 -2.57 0.37 -20.27
N THR A 567 -3.53 0.60 -19.38
CA THR A 567 -4.92 0.89 -19.74
C THR A 567 -5.06 2.07 -20.71
N ARG A 568 -4.23 3.12 -20.58
CA ARG A 568 -4.26 4.31 -21.45
C ARG A 568 -3.85 3.99 -22.89
N ASP A 569 -2.78 3.22 -23.06
CA ASP A 569 -2.29 2.86 -24.39
C ASP A 569 -3.22 1.86 -25.07
N LEU A 570 -3.74 0.91 -24.28
CA LEU A 570 -4.68 -0.10 -24.74
C LEU A 570 -6.00 0.54 -25.20
N GLU A 571 -6.57 1.44 -24.39
CA GLU A 571 -7.79 2.18 -24.76
C GLU A 571 -7.60 3.01 -26.02
N ALA A 572 -6.49 3.76 -26.12
CA ALA A 572 -6.19 4.52 -27.33
C ALA A 572 -6.15 3.60 -28.56
N ALA A 573 -5.42 2.48 -28.49
CA ALA A 573 -5.30 1.55 -29.62
C ALA A 573 -6.65 0.94 -30.04
N VAL A 574 -7.47 0.54 -29.06
CA VAL A 574 -8.81 -0.01 -29.28
C VAL A 574 -9.74 1.02 -29.90
N SER A 575 -9.88 2.19 -29.26
CA SER A 575 -10.80 3.25 -29.67
C SER A 575 -10.50 3.76 -31.09
N TRP A 576 -9.23 3.99 -31.44
CA TRP A 576 -8.84 4.40 -32.79
C TRP A 576 -9.23 3.37 -33.85
N THR A 577 -9.00 2.09 -33.57
CA THR A 577 -9.31 1.01 -34.52
C THR A 577 -10.81 0.83 -34.72
N LEU A 578 -11.58 0.86 -33.62
CA LEU A 578 -13.03 0.71 -33.69
C LEU A 578 -13.71 1.91 -34.35
N ALA A 579 -13.24 3.13 -34.09
CA ALA A 579 -13.75 4.35 -34.72
C ALA A 579 -13.56 4.35 -36.24
N ALA A 580 -12.51 3.71 -36.74
CA ALA A 580 -12.28 3.50 -38.17
C ALA A 580 -13.14 2.37 -38.78
N GLY A 581 -13.93 1.64 -37.97
CA GLY A 581 -14.71 0.48 -38.40
C GLY A 581 -13.92 -0.84 -38.42
N GLY A 582 -12.67 -0.84 -37.96
CA GLY A 582 -11.80 -2.02 -37.92
C GLY A 582 -12.16 -2.99 -36.78
N ARG A 583 -11.32 -4.02 -36.60
CA ARG A 583 -11.42 -5.05 -35.54
C ARG A 583 -10.19 -5.06 -34.64
N VAL A 584 -10.36 -5.52 -33.42
CA VAL A 584 -9.28 -5.71 -32.45
C VAL A 584 -9.33 -7.12 -31.88
N ILE A 585 -8.18 -7.78 -31.81
CA ILE A 585 -7.98 -9.04 -31.08
C ILE A 585 -6.99 -8.77 -29.95
N LEU A 586 -7.46 -8.87 -28.71
CA LEU A 586 -6.63 -8.73 -27.51
C LEU A 586 -6.18 -10.12 -27.06
N ALA A 587 -4.88 -10.38 -27.03
CA ALA A 587 -4.34 -11.66 -26.61
C ALA A 587 -3.36 -11.57 -25.45
N GLY A 588 -3.38 -12.57 -24.60
CA GLY A 588 -2.52 -12.65 -23.44
C GLY A 588 -3.05 -13.63 -22.41
N ASP A 589 -2.49 -13.54 -21.21
CA ASP A 589 -3.00 -14.26 -20.05
C ASP A 589 -3.14 -13.26 -18.89
N PRO A 590 -4.36 -12.99 -18.38
CA PRO A 590 -4.57 -12.06 -17.27
C PRO A 590 -3.97 -12.57 -15.94
N HIS A 591 -3.50 -13.82 -15.89
CA HIS A 591 -2.84 -14.42 -14.72
C HIS A 591 -1.30 -14.37 -14.79
N GLN A 592 -0.72 -13.80 -15.86
CA GLN A 592 0.71 -13.52 -15.92
C GLN A 592 1.05 -12.20 -15.20
N LEU A 593 2.32 -11.77 -15.27
CA LEU A 593 2.79 -10.56 -14.62
C LEU A 593 1.89 -9.37 -14.97
N PRO A 594 1.45 -8.58 -13.96
CA PRO A 594 0.62 -7.42 -14.19
C PRO A 594 1.40 -6.34 -14.95
N GLU A 595 0.65 -5.39 -15.50
CA GLU A 595 1.16 -4.21 -16.16
C GLU A 595 2.13 -3.44 -15.26
N VAL A 596 3.13 -2.77 -15.84
CA VAL A 596 3.99 -1.85 -15.07
C VAL A 596 3.22 -0.57 -14.73
N THR A 597 2.43 -0.08 -15.69
CA THR A 597 1.54 1.08 -15.56
C THR A 597 0.17 0.67 -14.98
N ALA A 598 -0.75 1.62 -14.81
CA ALA A 598 -2.14 1.29 -14.44
C ALA A 598 -2.73 0.27 -15.44
N GLY A 599 -3.42 -0.73 -14.91
CA GLY A 599 -3.71 -1.98 -15.63
C GLY A 599 -5.05 -2.60 -15.25
N GLY A 600 -5.35 -3.75 -15.85
CA GLY A 600 -6.63 -4.46 -15.75
C GLY A 600 -7.44 -4.48 -17.05
N GLY A 601 -6.92 -3.89 -18.13
CA GLY A 601 -7.63 -3.77 -19.41
C GLY A 601 -7.95 -5.12 -20.07
N LEU A 602 -6.97 -6.03 -20.16
CA LEU A 602 -7.19 -7.38 -20.69
C LEU A 602 -8.14 -8.18 -19.80
N ALA A 603 -7.99 -8.11 -18.48
CA ALA A 603 -8.85 -8.83 -17.55
C ALA A 603 -10.32 -8.39 -17.69
N SER A 604 -10.57 -7.08 -17.84
CA SER A 604 -11.91 -6.56 -18.12
C SER A 604 -12.43 -6.96 -19.50
N ALA A 605 -11.58 -6.99 -20.53
CA ALA A 605 -11.95 -7.47 -21.86
C ALA A 605 -12.34 -8.95 -21.84
N VAL A 606 -11.59 -9.81 -21.15
CA VAL A 606 -11.94 -11.24 -21.01
C VAL A 606 -13.25 -11.42 -20.25
N ALA A 607 -13.53 -10.57 -19.26
CA ALA A 607 -14.77 -10.65 -18.50
C ALA A 607 -16.01 -10.11 -19.24
N GLN A 608 -15.85 -9.26 -20.27
CA GLN A 608 -16.95 -8.50 -20.88
C GLN A 608 -17.05 -8.61 -22.41
N ALA A 609 -16.03 -9.10 -23.10
CA ALA A 609 -16.09 -9.29 -24.55
C ALA A 609 -17.14 -10.36 -24.90
N GLY A 610 -17.87 -10.16 -26.01
CA GLY A 610 -18.82 -11.14 -26.50
C GLY A 610 -18.16 -12.44 -26.94
N THR A 611 -16.96 -12.33 -27.53
CA THR A 611 -16.15 -13.45 -28.01
C THR A 611 -14.86 -13.57 -27.23
N VAL A 612 -14.73 -14.66 -26.47
CA VAL A 612 -13.48 -15.07 -25.80
C VAL A 612 -13.09 -16.46 -26.30
N ALA A 613 -11.94 -16.56 -26.95
CA ALA A 613 -11.32 -17.82 -27.31
C ALA A 613 -10.27 -18.19 -26.25
N GLU A 614 -10.28 -19.42 -25.74
CA GLU A 614 -9.31 -19.89 -24.75
C GLU A 614 -8.51 -21.08 -25.29
N LEU A 615 -7.19 -21.02 -25.13
CA LEU A 615 -6.30 -22.16 -25.35
C LEU A 615 -6.10 -22.89 -24.03
N THR A 616 -6.30 -24.20 -24.02
CA THR A 616 -6.31 -24.99 -22.78
C THR A 616 -5.13 -25.96 -22.71
N VAL A 617 -4.51 -26.29 -23.83
CA VAL A 617 -3.44 -27.29 -23.87
C VAL A 617 -2.07 -26.64 -23.83
N ASN A 618 -1.39 -26.79 -22.70
CA ASN A 618 0.03 -26.45 -22.56
C ASN A 618 0.89 -27.43 -23.37
N ARG A 619 1.64 -26.89 -24.34
CA ARG A 619 2.50 -27.64 -25.26
C ARG A 619 4.00 -27.45 -24.99
N ARG A 620 4.36 -26.60 -24.02
CA ARG A 620 5.76 -26.28 -23.69
C ARG A 620 6.32 -27.26 -22.66
N GLN A 621 5.58 -27.52 -21.58
CA GLN A 621 6.06 -28.38 -20.50
C GLN A 621 5.94 -29.86 -20.89
N HIS A 622 7.04 -30.59 -20.82
CA HIS A 622 7.06 -32.01 -21.17
C HIS A 622 6.31 -32.87 -20.14
N GLU A 623 6.49 -32.58 -18.85
CA GLU A 623 5.95 -33.37 -17.75
C GLU A 623 4.46 -33.06 -17.47
N PRO A 624 3.57 -34.08 -17.43
CA PRO A 624 2.14 -33.87 -17.14
C PRO A 624 1.88 -33.27 -15.76
N TRP A 625 2.63 -33.68 -14.74
CA TRP A 625 2.48 -33.17 -13.37
C TRP A 625 2.80 -31.67 -13.29
N GLU A 626 3.77 -31.20 -14.07
CA GLU A 626 4.19 -29.80 -14.07
C GLU A 626 3.16 -28.92 -14.79
N ARG A 627 2.54 -29.44 -15.86
CA ARG A 627 1.39 -28.76 -16.50
C ARG A 627 0.26 -28.54 -15.51
N GLN A 628 -0.08 -29.56 -14.71
CA GLN A 628 -1.11 -29.46 -13.67
C GLN A 628 -0.70 -28.49 -12.55
N ALA A 629 0.54 -28.58 -12.05
CA ALA A 629 1.03 -27.68 -11.01
C ALA A 629 1.01 -26.20 -11.44
N LEU A 630 1.34 -25.92 -12.71
CA LEU A 630 1.25 -24.58 -13.28
C LEU A 630 -0.21 -24.11 -13.44
N ALA A 631 -1.13 -25.00 -13.82
CA ALA A 631 -2.55 -24.68 -13.87
C ALA A 631 -3.10 -24.34 -12.47
N ASP A 632 -2.70 -25.11 -11.46
CA ASP A 632 -3.03 -24.86 -10.05
C ASP A 632 -2.44 -23.54 -9.55
N LEU A 633 -1.19 -23.23 -9.89
CA LEU A 633 -0.59 -21.95 -9.52
C LEU A 633 -1.31 -20.77 -10.19
N ARG A 634 -1.66 -20.92 -11.47
CA ARG A 634 -2.40 -19.93 -12.26
C ARG A 634 -3.79 -19.65 -11.70
N SER A 635 -4.52 -20.68 -11.30
CA SER A 635 -5.88 -20.56 -10.72
C SER A 635 -5.90 -20.16 -9.25
N GLY A 636 -4.74 -20.13 -8.59
CA GLY A 636 -4.61 -19.78 -7.17
C GLY A 636 -4.71 -20.97 -6.20
N HIS A 637 -4.67 -22.22 -6.68
CA HIS A 637 -4.49 -23.43 -5.88
C HIS A 637 -3.03 -23.57 -5.40
N VAL A 638 -2.53 -22.54 -4.74
CA VAL A 638 -1.14 -22.44 -4.26
C VAL A 638 -0.72 -23.66 -3.44
N PRO A 639 -1.54 -24.20 -2.51
CA PRO A 639 -1.15 -25.38 -1.76
C PRO A 639 -0.87 -26.61 -2.62
N ALA A 640 -1.72 -26.88 -3.61
CA ALA A 640 -1.56 -28.02 -4.52
C ALA A 640 -0.33 -27.87 -5.40
N ALA A 641 -0.11 -26.67 -5.96
CA ALA A 641 1.06 -26.38 -6.79
C ALA A 641 2.37 -26.57 -6.00
N VAL A 642 2.47 -26.00 -4.80
CA VAL A 642 3.68 -26.13 -3.96
C VAL A 642 3.94 -27.59 -3.58
N ALA A 643 2.90 -28.34 -3.21
CA ALA A 643 3.02 -29.77 -2.92
C ALA A 643 3.50 -30.56 -4.14
N ALA A 644 3.04 -30.24 -5.35
CA ALA A 644 3.48 -30.90 -6.58
C ALA A 644 4.98 -30.67 -6.85
N TYR A 645 5.46 -29.41 -6.76
CA TYR A 645 6.89 -29.09 -6.92
C TYR A 645 7.76 -29.72 -5.81
N ARG A 646 7.24 -29.84 -4.58
CA ARG A 646 7.91 -30.54 -3.47
C ARG A 646 8.05 -32.03 -3.71
N ASN A 647 6.96 -32.70 -4.09
CA ASN A 647 6.92 -34.15 -4.30
C ASN A 647 7.84 -34.60 -5.45
N HIS A 648 8.16 -33.70 -6.39
CA HIS A 648 9.08 -33.94 -7.50
C HIS A 648 10.47 -33.34 -7.27
N GLU A 649 10.80 -32.96 -6.03
CA GLU A 649 12.12 -32.44 -5.62
C GLU A 649 12.58 -31.21 -6.41
N ARG A 650 11.63 -30.38 -6.87
CA ARG A 650 11.90 -29.16 -7.65
C ARG A 650 12.02 -27.90 -6.80
N VAL A 651 11.80 -28.00 -5.49
CA VAL A 651 12.04 -26.93 -4.51
C VAL A 651 13.30 -27.25 -3.72
N VAL A 652 14.33 -26.43 -3.90
CA VAL A 652 15.59 -26.53 -3.15
C VAL A 652 15.59 -25.45 -2.08
N VAL A 653 15.93 -25.84 -0.85
CA VAL A 653 16.05 -24.93 0.28
C VAL A 653 17.51 -24.92 0.70
N ALA A 654 18.22 -23.87 0.31
CA ALA A 654 19.60 -23.65 0.68
C ALA A 654 19.70 -23.11 2.12
N GLU A 655 20.86 -23.34 2.75
CA GLU A 655 21.12 -22.94 4.14
C GLU A 655 21.22 -21.42 4.28
N ASP A 656 21.88 -20.76 3.33
CA ASP A 656 22.11 -19.32 3.33
C ASP A 656 22.09 -18.74 1.89
N PRO A 657 22.08 -17.40 1.71
CA PRO A 657 22.05 -16.78 0.38
C PRO A 657 23.24 -17.14 -0.51
N ALA A 658 24.43 -17.37 0.05
CA ALA A 658 25.62 -17.75 -0.72
C ALA A 658 25.49 -19.18 -1.25
N ALA A 659 25.02 -20.12 -0.42
CA ALA A 659 24.68 -21.48 -0.81
C ALA A 659 23.57 -21.50 -1.87
N MET A 660 22.56 -20.63 -1.75
CA MET A 660 21.51 -20.48 -2.76
C MET A 660 22.09 -20.08 -4.13
N VAL A 661 22.97 -19.07 -4.17
CA VAL A 661 23.64 -18.63 -5.40
C VAL A 661 24.56 -19.72 -5.96
N ALA A 662 25.29 -20.43 -5.09
CA ALA A 662 26.18 -21.52 -5.47
C ALA A 662 25.41 -22.71 -6.08
N ASP A 663 24.31 -23.13 -5.46
CA ASP A 663 23.43 -24.18 -5.95
C ASP A 663 22.80 -23.81 -7.30
N ALA A 664 22.30 -22.58 -7.41
CA ALA A 664 21.73 -22.06 -8.65
C ALA A 664 22.77 -22.06 -9.79
N THR A 665 23.99 -21.60 -9.49
CA THR A 665 25.10 -21.57 -10.44
C THR A 665 25.53 -22.97 -10.86
N SER A 666 25.66 -23.90 -9.90
CA SER A 666 26.02 -25.29 -10.17
C SER A 666 25.04 -25.94 -11.14
N ARG A 667 23.72 -25.79 -10.86
CA ARG A 667 22.66 -26.31 -11.73
C ARG A 667 22.65 -25.67 -13.12
N TRP A 668 22.91 -24.36 -13.19
CA TRP A 668 23.04 -23.68 -14.48
C TRP A 668 24.21 -24.26 -15.28
N ILE A 669 25.39 -24.46 -14.67
CA ILE A 669 26.56 -25.02 -15.37
C ILE A 669 26.30 -26.47 -15.79
N ASP A 670 25.68 -27.29 -14.93
CA ASP A 670 25.37 -28.69 -15.26
C ASP A 670 24.40 -28.80 -16.44
N ALA A 671 23.34 -27.97 -16.44
CA ALA A 671 22.42 -27.88 -17.57
C ALA A 671 23.16 -27.44 -18.85
N HIS A 672 23.99 -26.39 -18.76
CA HIS A 672 24.78 -25.90 -19.89
C HIS A 672 25.73 -26.97 -20.46
N ARG A 673 26.45 -27.70 -19.60
CA ARG A 673 27.34 -28.81 -20.00
C ARG A 673 26.60 -29.99 -20.63
N SER A 674 25.34 -30.20 -20.25
CA SER A 674 24.47 -31.20 -20.88
C SER A 674 23.93 -30.78 -22.25
N GLY A 675 24.34 -29.61 -22.76
CA GLY A 675 23.89 -29.06 -24.04
C GLY A 675 22.51 -28.42 -23.99
N GLN A 676 21.98 -28.14 -22.79
CA GLN A 676 20.73 -27.40 -22.63
C GLN A 676 20.99 -25.88 -22.65
N VAL A 677 19.93 -25.11 -22.88
CA VAL A 677 19.94 -23.64 -22.75
C VAL A 677 19.26 -23.25 -21.42
N PRO A 678 20.02 -23.11 -20.32
CA PRO A 678 19.48 -22.72 -19.02
C PRO A 678 19.37 -21.20 -18.83
N VAL A 679 18.43 -20.78 -17.98
CA VAL A 679 18.30 -19.39 -17.51
C VAL A 679 18.10 -19.34 -16.00
N LEU A 680 18.73 -18.35 -15.37
CA LEU A 680 18.49 -17.98 -13.97
C LEU A 680 17.50 -16.82 -13.90
N LEU A 681 16.48 -16.94 -13.06
CA LEU A 681 15.42 -15.95 -12.90
C LEU A 681 15.36 -15.47 -11.46
N ALA A 682 15.40 -14.16 -11.26
CA ALA A 682 15.25 -13.57 -9.93
C ALA A 682 14.25 -12.40 -9.93
N GLY A 683 13.79 -12.01 -8.74
CA GLY A 683 12.84 -10.89 -8.59
C GLY A 683 13.48 -9.50 -8.62
N THR A 684 14.79 -9.39 -8.41
CA THR A 684 15.52 -8.12 -8.21
C THR A 684 16.71 -8.02 -9.18
N ASN A 685 17.09 -6.80 -9.58
CA ASN A 685 18.24 -6.62 -10.47
C ASN A 685 19.56 -7.03 -9.78
N ASP A 686 19.67 -6.81 -8.49
CA ASP A 686 20.91 -7.09 -7.77
C ASP A 686 21.18 -8.59 -7.60
N MET A 687 20.13 -9.39 -7.36
CA MET A 687 20.24 -10.86 -7.40
C MET A 687 20.62 -11.33 -8.81
N VAL A 688 20.07 -10.69 -9.85
CA VAL A 688 20.47 -10.96 -11.24
C VAL A 688 21.96 -10.68 -11.45
N ASP A 689 22.46 -9.57 -10.94
CA ASP A 689 23.88 -9.20 -11.07
C ASP A 689 24.79 -10.17 -10.29
N ALA A 690 24.38 -10.60 -9.11
CA ALA A 690 25.08 -11.61 -8.31
C ALA A 690 25.17 -12.96 -9.02
N LEU A 691 24.06 -13.43 -9.58
CA LEU A 691 23.98 -14.66 -10.35
C LEU A 691 24.81 -14.57 -11.64
N ASN A 692 24.75 -13.45 -12.34
CA ASN A 692 25.59 -13.18 -13.52
C ASN A 692 27.08 -13.27 -13.19
N ARG A 693 27.52 -12.62 -12.09
CA ARG A 693 28.91 -12.70 -11.63
C ARG A 693 29.32 -14.12 -11.27
N SER A 694 28.48 -14.84 -10.52
CA SER A 694 28.75 -16.21 -10.07
C SER A 694 28.88 -17.19 -11.24
N VAL A 695 27.94 -17.15 -12.20
CA VAL A 695 28.00 -17.99 -13.40
C VAL A 695 29.23 -17.68 -14.24
N ARG A 696 29.51 -16.40 -14.49
CA ARG A 696 30.67 -15.99 -15.29
C ARG A 696 31.99 -16.43 -14.64
N HIS A 697 32.10 -16.29 -13.32
CA HIS A 697 33.26 -16.77 -12.57
C HIS A 697 33.42 -18.29 -12.69
N ALA A 698 32.34 -19.04 -12.48
CA ALA A 698 32.35 -20.50 -12.61
C ALA A 698 32.68 -20.99 -14.03
N LEU A 699 32.25 -20.26 -15.06
CA LEU A 699 32.63 -20.54 -16.46
C LEU A 699 34.12 -20.31 -16.72
N ALA A 700 34.68 -19.22 -16.18
CA ALA A 700 36.09 -18.89 -16.32
C ALA A 700 36.99 -19.91 -15.59
N GLU A 701 36.67 -20.26 -14.33
CA GLU A 701 37.42 -21.26 -13.55
C GLU A 701 37.46 -22.64 -14.21
N ARG A 702 36.38 -23.01 -14.90
CA ARG A 702 36.25 -24.29 -15.61
C ARG A 702 36.81 -24.25 -17.04
N GLY A 703 37.36 -23.12 -17.48
CA GLY A 703 37.89 -22.92 -18.83
C GLY A 703 36.83 -22.98 -19.94
N LEU A 704 35.55 -22.82 -19.59
CA LEU A 704 34.42 -22.81 -20.53
C LEU A 704 34.20 -21.42 -21.14
N LEU A 705 34.68 -20.38 -20.48
CA LEU A 705 34.83 -19.03 -21.01
C LEU A 705 36.33 -18.71 -21.04
N ALA A 706 36.96 -18.94 -22.20
CA ALA A 706 38.40 -18.77 -22.40
C ALA A 706 38.65 -17.81 -23.57
N GLY A 707 39.39 -16.73 -23.31
CA GLY A 707 39.74 -15.72 -24.30
C GLY A 707 40.23 -14.43 -23.66
N ASP A 708 40.86 -13.56 -24.46
CA ASP A 708 41.20 -12.21 -24.03
C ASP A 708 39.94 -11.35 -23.90
N VAL A 709 39.98 -10.35 -23.01
CA VAL A 709 38.92 -9.34 -22.90
C VAL A 709 38.81 -8.61 -24.22
N VAL A 710 37.66 -8.71 -24.89
CA VAL A 710 37.42 -8.10 -26.21
C VAL A 710 36.94 -6.65 -26.09
N ALA A 711 36.40 -6.26 -24.93
CA ALA A 711 35.85 -4.93 -24.70
C ALA A 711 35.73 -4.60 -23.21
N ARG A 712 35.96 -3.33 -22.85
CA ARG A 712 35.74 -2.78 -21.51
C ARG A 712 34.80 -1.57 -21.54
N PHE A 713 33.59 -1.71 -20.99
CA PHE A 713 32.60 -0.62 -20.96
C PHE A 713 31.87 -0.56 -19.62
N GLY A 714 31.64 0.65 -19.10
CA GLY A 714 30.84 0.87 -17.88
C GLY A 714 31.33 0.09 -16.67
N GLY A 715 32.65 -0.10 -16.53
CA GLY A 715 33.26 -0.89 -15.45
C GLY A 715 33.16 -2.41 -15.61
N ARG A 716 32.72 -2.92 -16.77
CA ARG A 716 32.55 -4.35 -17.06
C ARG A 716 33.49 -4.81 -18.17
N GLU A 717 33.91 -6.07 -18.07
CA GLU A 717 34.71 -6.75 -19.09
C GLU A 717 33.85 -7.76 -19.85
N PHE A 718 33.97 -7.76 -21.18
CA PHE A 718 33.30 -8.71 -22.07
C PHE A 718 34.34 -9.61 -22.73
N ILE A 719 34.06 -10.91 -22.78
CA ILE A 719 34.89 -11.93 -23.43
C ILE A 719 34.06 -12.60 -24.52
N THR A 720 34.68 -13.04 -25.61
CA THR A 720 34.00 -13.87 -26.61
C THR A 720 33.35 -15.09 -25.95
N GLY A 721 32.06 -15.31 -26.24
CA GLY A 721 31.23 -16.32 -25.59
C GLY A 721 30.37 -15.79 -24.44
N ASP A 722 30.61 -14.55 -23.96
CA ASP A 722 29.77 -13.97 -22.91
C ASP A 722 28.31 -13.85 -23.37
N ARG A 723 27.38 -14.22 -22.49
CA ARG A 723 25.96 -13.95 -22.67
C ARG A 723 25.67 -12.53 -22.22
N VAL A 724 24.96 -11.77 -23.05
CA VAL A 724 24.59 -10.37 -22.77
C VAL A 724 23.09 -10.14 -22.94
N VAL A 725 22.60 -9.10 -22.27
CA VAL A 725 21.24 -8.58 -22.40
C VAL A 725 21.27 -7.09 -22.70
N LEU A 726 20.44 -6.66 -23.65
CA LEU A 726 20.34 -5.27 -24.09
C LEU A 726 19.28 -4.52 -23.26
N ARG A 727 19.56 -3.28 -22.87
CA ARG A 727 18.75 -2.51 -21.90
C ARG A 727 17.94 -1.38 -22.53
N ARG A 728 18.23 -1.01 -23.78
CA ARG A 728 17.55 0.11 -24.47
C ARG A 728 17.28 -0.23 -25.93
N ASN A 729 16.15 0.22 -26.46
CA ASN A 729 15.88 0.11 -27.89
C ASN A 729 16.82 1.05 -28.66
N SER A 730 17.43 0.55 -29.73
CA SER A 730 18.18 1.33 -30.70
C SER A 730 17.90 0.78 -32.10
N TYR A 731 17.70 1.66 -33.09
CA TYR A 731 17.27 1.27 -34.43
C TYR A 731 18.36 1.50 -35.50
N ASN A 732 19.51 2.04 -35.10
CA ASN A 732 20.60 2.48 -35.96
C ASN A 732 21.91 1.71 -35.71
N GLN A 733 21.84 0.54 -35.07
CA GLN A 733 23.02 -0.32 -34.94
C GLN A 733 23.34 -0.94 -36.30
N LEU A 734 24.46 -1.63 -36.45
CA LEU A 734 24.85 -2.18 -37.75
C LEU A 734 24.80 -3.72 -37.74
N ASP A 735 24.33 -4.34 -38.81
CA ASP A 735 24.52 -5.78 -39.02
C ASP A 735 25.90 -6.09 -39.64
N ALA A 736 26.19 -7.38 -39.85
CA ALA A 736 27.42 -7.83 -40.50
C ALA A 736 27.61 -7.31 -41.94
N ALA A 737 26.55 -6.87 -42.62
CA ALA A 737 26.58 -6.30 -43.95
C ALA A 737 26.70 -4.76 -43.95
N GLY A 738 26.73 -4.13 -42.77
CA GLY A 738 26.78 -2.68 -42.60
C GLY A 738 25.45 -1.97 -42.81
N ALA A 739 24.33 -2.71 -42.80
CA ALA A 739 22.98 -2.14 -42.85
C ALA A 739 22.46 -1.85 -41.44
N GLU A 740 21.53 -0.90 -41.32
CA GLU A 740 20.91 -0.58 -40.03
C GLU A 740 20.12 -1.79 -39.49
N ALA A 741 20.42 -2.14 -38.25
CA ALA A 741 19.84 -3.23 -37.50
C ALA A 741 19.24 -2.70 -36.20
N ALA A 742 18.02 -3.17 -35.90
CA ALA A 742 17.34 -2.82 -34.65
C ALA A 742 17.74 -3.78 -33.52
N VAL A 743 18.14 -3.19 -32.40
CA VAL A 743 18.33 -3.88 -31.12
C VAL A 743 17.30 -3.41 -30.11
N LEU A 744 16.73 -4.35 -29.37
CA LEU A 744 15.57 -4.08 -28.52
C LEU A 744 15.87 -4.43 -27.06
N ASN A 745 15.31 -3.64 -26.14
CA ASN A 745 15.41 -3.88 -24.70
C ASN A 745 14.88 -5.27 -24.34
N GLY A 746 15.67 -6.02 -23.57
CA GLY A 746 15.41 -7.38 -23.15
C GLY A 746 15.84 -8.46 -24.16
N GLN A 747 16.40 -8.10 -25.32
CA GLN A 747 17.03 -9.08 -26.21
C GLN A 747 18.32 -9.60 -25.59
N THR A 748 18.56 -10.90 -25.81
CA THR A 748 19.77 -11.59 -25.39
C THR A 748 20.59 -12.00 -26.60
N GLY A 749 21.90 -12.06 -26.40
CA GLY A 749 22.83 -12.50 -27.43
C GLY A 749 24.13 -13.01 -26.83
N THR A 750 24.99 -13.51 -27.70
CA THR A 750 26.31 -14.04 -27.35
C THR A 750 27.39 -13.20 -28.03
N VAL A 751 28.38 -12.76 -27.25
CA VAL A 751 29.52 -11.98 -27.77
C VAL A 751 30.37 -12.84 -28.69
N THR A 752 30.64 -12.35 -29.90
CA THR A 752 31.54 -13.00 -30.86
C THR A 752 32.89 -12.31 -30.99
N GLY A 753 32.94 -11.02 -30.70
CA GLY A 753 34.16 -10.20 -30.77
C GLY A 753 33.86 -8.75 -30.43
N GLY A 754 34.86 -7.89 -30.54
CA GLY A 754 34.70 -6.46 -30.30
C GLY A 754 36.03 -5.74 -30.12
N SER A 755 35.92 -4.50 -29.68
CA SER A 755 37.02 -3.65 -29.20
C SER A 755 36.47 -2.71 -28.12
N ASP A 756 37.32 -1.84 -27.57
CA ASP A 756 36.89 -0.78 -26.66
C ASP A 756 36.05 0.34 -27.33
N HIS A 757 35.65 0.18 -28.60
CA HIS A 757 34.76 1.10 -29.32
C HIS A 757 33.53 0.44 -29.96
N HIS A 758 33.42 -0.89 -29.94
CA HIS A 758 32.25 -1.60 -30.47
C HIS A 758 32.19 -3.03 -29.94
N LEU A 759 30.99 -3.62 -29.95
CA LEU A 759 30.79 -5.00 -29.51
C LEU A 759 29.99 -5.78 -30.55
N ASP A 760 30.55 -6.91 -31.03
CA ASP A 760 29.91 -7.78 -32.02
C ASP A 760 29.19 -8.93 -31.29
N LEU A 761 27.90 -9.08 -31.56
CA LEU A 761 26.99 -10.02 -30.90
C LEU A 761 26.22 -10.85 -31.92
N ILE A 762 25.97 -12.14 -31.63
CA ILE A 762 24.91 -12.91 -32.30
C ILE A 762 23.67 -12.87 -31.42
N LEU A 763 22.56 -12.33 -31.95
CA LEU A 763 21.29 -12.28 -31.22
C LEU A 763 20.56 -13.62 -31.26
N ASP A 764 19.89 -13.98 -30.16
CA ASP A 764 19.14 -15.25 -30.05
C ASP A 764 17.89 -15.31 -30.93
N ASN A 765 17.44 -14.17 -31.45
CA ASN A 765 16.22 -14.04 -32.25
C ASN A 765 16.38 -14.50 -33.71
N GLY A 766 17.54 -15.03 -34.09
CA GLY A 766 17.81 -15.54 -35.44
C GLY A 766 18.09 -14.46 -36.51
N ARG A 767 18.18 -13.17 -36.16
CA ARG A 767 18.48 -12.07 -37.12
C ARG A 767 19.98 -11.90 -37.43
N GLY A 768 20.84 -12.81 -37.00
CA GLY A 768 22.27 -12.79 -37.32
C GLY A 768 23.11 -11.91 -36.39
N THR A 769 24.30 -11.53 -36.86
CA THR A 769 25.29 -10.77 -36.10
C THR A 769 25.02 -9.27 -36.16
N VAL A 770 25.06 -8.59 -35.01
CA VAL A 770 24.90 -7.14 -34.84
C VAL A 770 26.14 -6.56 -34.16
N ARG A 771 26.57 -5.40 -34.64
CA ARG A 771 27.61 -4.56 -34.06
C ARG A 771 26.97 -3.41 -33.29
N LEU A 772 27.23 -3.38 -31.99
CA LEU A 772 26.87 -2.27 -31.12
C LEU A 772 27.95 -1.18 -31.19
N ASP A 773 27.51 0.06 -31.33
CA ASP A 773 28.40 1.24 -31.38
C ASP A 773 28.88 1.70 -29.99
N ASP A 774 29.86 2.60 -29.99
CA ASP A 774 30.51 3.14 -28.79
C ASP A 774 29.53 3.90 -27.88
N ASP A 775 28.63 4.68 -28.47
CA ASP A 775 27.66 5.51 -27.75
C ASP A 775 26.67 4.64 -26.96
N TYR A 776 26.18 3.56 -27.57
CA TYR A 776 25.28 2.62 -26.93
C TYR A 776 25.94 1.90 -25.75
N LEU A 777 27.23 1.58 -25.88
CA LEU A 777 28.00 0.86 -24.86
C LEU A 777 28.37 1.78 -23.68
N HIS A 778 28.86 2.99 -23.94
CA HIS A 778 29.22 3.95 -22.89
C HIS A 778 28.03 4.47 -22.09
N ALA A 779 26.84 4.48 -22.70
CA ALA A 779 25.60 4.79 -21.99
C ALA A 779 25.14 3.68 -21.02
N GLY A 780 25.86 2.54 -20.96
CA GLY A 780 25.59 1.45 -20.03
C GLY A 780 24.37 0.61 -20.43
N TYR A 781 24.07 0.49 -21.72
CA TYR A 781 22.88 -0.22 -22.20
C TYR A 781 23.09 -1.72 -22.46
N VAL A 782 24.21 -2.29 -22.01
CA VAL A 782 24.51 -3.73 -22.12
C VAL A 782 24.90 -4.27 -20.74
N ASP A 783 24.26 -5.37 -20.33
CA ASP A 783 24.58 -6.13 -19.12
C ASP A 783 24.87 -7.60 -19.49
N HIS A 784 25.42 -8.39 -18.56
CA HIS A 784 25.49 -9.84 -18.71
C HIS A 784 24.08 -10.47 -18.65
N GLY A 785 23.88 -11.55 -19.41
CA GLY A 785 22.57 -12.14 -19.69
C GLY A 785 22.43 -13.61 -19.26
N TYR A 786 23.20 -14.08 -18.27
CA TYR A 786 23.06 -15.44 -17.71
C TYR A 786 21.85 -15.54 -16.78
N ALA A 787 21.57 -14.47 -16.04
CA ALA A 787 20.41 -14.28 -15.20
C ALA A 787 19.55 -13.10 -15.69
N LEU A 788 18.23 -13.20 -15.49
CA LEU A 788 17.26 -12.19 -15.90
C LEU A 788 16.21 -11.98 -14.81
N THR A 789 15.62 -10.79 -14.76
CA THR A 789 14.43 -10.56 -13.93
C THR A 789 13.21 -11.26 -14.51
N ALA A 790 12.24 -11.65 -13.68
CA ALA A 790 10.97 -12.26 -14.15
C ALA A 790 10.29 -11.45 -15.28
N HIS A 791 10.27 -10.11 -15.16
CA HIS A 791 9.69 -9.22 -16.18
C HIS A 791 10.44 -9.25 -17.52
N ARG A 792 11.78 -9.37 -17.52
CA ARG A 792 12.57 -9.49 -18.76
C ARG A 792 12.49 -10.88 -19.38
N ALA A 793 12.16 -11.89 -18.58
CA ALA A 793 12.01 -13.25 -19.06
C ALA A 793 10.65 -13.54 -19.69
N GLN A 794 9.68 -12.62 -19.58
CA GLN A 794 8.38 -12.76 -20.24
C GLN A 794 8.55 -12.81 -21.78
N GLY A 795 7.80 -13.71 -22.43
CA GLY A 795 7.96 -14.06 -23.84
C GLY A 795 9.06 -15.10 -24.12
N GLY A 796 10.12 -15.15 -23.31
CA GLY A 796 11.22 -16.11 -23.47
C GLY A 796 10.85 -17.57 -23.19
N THR A 797 11.60 -18.48 -23.83
CA THR A 797 11.52 -19.94 -23.65
C THR A 797 12.93 -20.52 -23.56
N TRP A 798 13.14 -21.43 -22.61
CA TRP A 798 14.43 -22.07 -22.33
C TRP A 798 14.22 -23.57 -22.10
N ASP A 799 15.30 -24.37 -22.14
CA ASP A 799 15.20 -25.78 -21.76
C ASP A 799 14.98 -25.93 -20.25
N THR A 800 15.74 -25.15 -19.47
CA THR A 800 15.73 -25.19 -18.01
C THR A 800 15.64 -23.78 -17.44
N ALA A 801 14.67 -23.55 -16.56
CA ALA A 801 14.53 -22.29 -15.83
C ALA A 801 14.71 -22.50 -14.33
N ILE A 802 15.49 -21.64 -13.70
CA ILE A 802 15.83 -21.73 -12.28
C ILE A 802 15.44 -20.42 -11.62
N ALA A 803 14.34 -20.43 -10.87
CA ALA A 803 13.89 -19.30 -10.06
C ALA A 803 14.69 -19.25 -8.75
N VAL A 804 15.27 -18.09 -8.42
CA VAL A 804 16.18 -17.92 -7.29
C VAL A 804 15.68 -16.80 -6.37
N GLY A 805 15.49 -17.13 -5.10
CA GLY A 805 15.11 -16.21 -4.04
C GLY A 805 13.60 -16.01 -3.87
N ALA A 806 13.19 -15.59 -2.66
CA ALA A 806 11.80 -15.27 -2.33
C ALA A 806 11.43 -13.80 -2.64
N ASP A 807 12.43 -12.95 -2.88
CA ASP A 807 12.22 -11.53 -3.17
C ASP A 807 11.51 -11.34 -4.50
N GLY A 808 10.43 -10.56 -4.50
CA GLY A 808 9.60 -10.38 -5.69
C GLY A 808 8.85 -11.65 -6.11
N LEU A 809 8.86 -12.71 -5.31
CA LEU A 809 8.09 -13.92 -5.55
C LEU A 809 6.66 -13.73 -5.04
N TYR A 810 5.73 -13.65 -5.97
CA TYR A 810 4.28 -13.63 -5.76
C TYR A 810 3.64 -14.47 -6.86
N ARG A 811 2.34 -14.76 -6.76
CA ARG A 811 1.68 -15.78 -7.60
C ARG A 811 2.01 -15.66 -9.10
N GLU A 812 1.77 -14.48 -9.66
CA GLU A 812 1.93 -14.23 -11.09
C GLU A 812 3.41 -14.25 -11.52
N ALA A 813 4.32 -13.76 -10.66
CA ALA A 813 5.76 -13.84 -10.90
C ALA A 813 6.27 -15.28 -10.87
N ALA A 814 5.84 -16.08 -9.90
CA ALA A 814 6.20 -17.49 -9.80
C ALA A 814 5.64 -18.29 -10.98
N TYR A 815 4.38 -18.03 -11.37
CA TYR A 815 3.79 -18.62 -12.57
C TYR A 815 4.61 -18.29 -13.83
N VAL A 816 5.03 -17.04 -13.98
CA VAL A 816 5.90 -16.65 -15.10
C VAL A 816 7.25 -17.34 -15.01
N GLN A 817 7.91 -17.39 -13.86
CA GLN A 817 9.24 -17.99 -13.71
C GLN A 817 9.22 -19.51 -13.94
N LEU A 818 8.25 -20.21 -13.35
CA LEU A 818 8.14 -21.67 -13.40
C LEU A 818 7.53 -22.22 -14.71
N SER A 819 7.11 -21.35 -15.62
CA SER A 819 6.58 -21.74 -16.94
C SER A 819 7.56 -21.52 -18.09
N ARG A 820 8.78 -21.01 -17.82
CA ARG A 820 9.77 -20.67 -18.87
C ARG A 820 10.58 -21.85 -19.39
N GLY A 821 10.87 -22.83 -18.54
CA GLY A 821 11.59 -24.05 -18.89
C GLY A 821 10.66 -25.08 -19.53
N ALA A 822 11.07 -25.64 -20.67
CA ALA A 822 10.33 -26.72 -21.35
C ALA A 822 10.56 -28.09 -20.70
N ARG A 823 11.79 -28.34 -20.21
CA ARG A 823 12.21 -29.63 -19.63
C ARG A 823 12.22 -29.63 -18.12
N SER A 824 12.67 -28.55 -17.49
CA SER A 824 12.67 -28.47 -16.03
C SER A 824 12.58 -27.05 -15.50
N ASN A 825 11.82 -26.89 -14.42
CA ASN A 825 11.72 -25.65 -13.67
C ASN A 825 12.05 -25.90 -12.19
N TRP A 826 12.89 -25.04 -11.64
CA TRP A 826 13.38 -25.16 -10.27
C TRP A 826 13.05 -23.91 -9.47
N LEU A 827 12.75 -24.07 -8.19
CA LEU A 827 12.64 -22.99 -7.23
C LEU A 827 13.70 -23.18 -6.15
N ILE A 828 14.69 -22.29 -6.11
CA ILE A 828 15.75 -22.29 -5.12
C ILE A 828 15.53 -21.13 -4.19
N LEU A 829 15.29 -21.45 -2.92
CA LEU A 829 15.04 -20.49 -1.85
C LEU A 829 16.08 -20.72 -0.77
N THR A 830 16.30 -19.70 0.04
CA THR A 830 16.90 -19.91 1.35
C THR A 830 15.82 -20.36 2.33
N ALA A 831 16.19 -21.17 3.33
CA ALA A 831 15.33 -21.34 4.49
C ALA A 831 14.98 -19.93 5.03
N PRO A 832 13.77 -19.71 5.59
CA PRO A 832 13.53 -18.50 6.33
C PRO A 832 14.57 -18.45 7.45
N GLU A 833 15.57 -17.60 7.28
CA GLU A 833 16.38 -17.11 8.39
C GLU A 833 15.41 -16.38 9.32
N MET A 834 14.81 -17.12 10.24
CA MET A 834 14.75 -16.55 11.57
C MET A 834 16.09 -16.81 12.19
N GLU A 835 16.96 -15.81 12.07
CA GLU A 835 17.98 -15.54 13.09
C GLU A 835 18.90 -16.74 13.40
N THR A 836 19.54 -17.35 12.41
CA THR A 836 20.86 -17.97 12.65
C THR A 836 21.93 -16.92 12.47
N ILE A 837 21.89 -15.94 13.36
CA ILE A 837 23.04 -15.11 13.66
C ILE A 837 23.80 -15.84 14.77
N ASP A 838 25.06 -16.17 14.48
CA ASP A 838 26.01 -16.88 15.31
C ASP A 838 25.95 -16.53 16.81
N ALA A 839 26.24 -17.53 17.64
CA ALA A 839 26.32 -17.46 19.09
C ALA A 839 27.42 -16.51 19.65
N GLU A 840 28.16 -15.79 18.79
CA GLU A 840 29.05 -14.68 19.18
C GLU A 840 28.52 -13.29 18.81
N LEU A 841 27.45 -13.19 18.00
CA LEU A 841 26.81 -11.93 17.58
C LEU A 841 25.72 -11.44 18.55
N ALA A 842 25.68 -11.98 19.77
CA ALA A 842 24.68 -11.71 20.80
C ALA A 842 24.75 -10.29 21.44
N ARG A 843 25.35 -9.30 20.77
CA ARG A 843 25.39 -7.91 21.24
C ARG A 843 25.38 -6.96 20.06
N HIS A 844 24.20 -6.39 19.81
CA HIS A 844 23.91 -5.12 19.13
C HIS A 844 23.01 -5.30 17.89
N ASP A 845 21.91 -4.51 17.84
CA ASP A 845 20.59 -4.61 17.13
C ASP A 845 19.95 -5.95 16.84
N HIS A 846 18.85 -6.11 17.57
CA HIS A 846 17.82 -7.14 17.48
C HIS A 846 18.18 -8.46 18.15
N GLY A 847 17.24 -8.88 19.00
CA GLY A 847 16.82 -10.25 19.22
C GLY A 847 17.85 -11.22 19.74
N ILE A 848 17.82 -11.48 21.05
CA ILE A 848 18.20 -12.81 21.54
C ILE A 848 17.20 -13.81 20.92
N PRO A 849 17.62 -14.83 20.17
CA PRO A 849 16.72 -15.89 19.71
C PRO A 849 16.27 -16.70 20.92
N LEU A 850 14.97 -16.96 21.05
CA LEU A 850 14.48 -17.90 22.06
C LEU A 850 14.44 -19.32 21.52
N PRO A 851 14.75 -20.34 22.34
CA PRO A 851 14.76 -21.74 21.93
C PRO A 851 13.39 -22.35 21.52
N VAL A 852 12.30 -21.58 21.43
CA VAL A 852 10.92 -22.12 21.32
C VAL A 852 10.08 -21.46 20.21
N GLU A 853 10.67 -20.66 19.33
CA GLU A 853 9.98 -20.32 18.08
C GLU A 853 9.97 -21.56 17.17
N GLU A 854 8.81 -22.20 17.03
CA GLU A 854 8.59 -23.15 15.94
C GLU A 854 8.93 -22.43 14.63
N ARG A 855 9.97 -22.94 13.96
CA ARG A 855 10.42 -22.51 12.65
C ARG A 855 9.20 -22.27 11.78
N CYS A 856 9.07 -21.09 11.18
CA CYS A 856 8.11 -20.90 10.11
C CYS A 856 8.51 -21.90 9.03
N ASP A 857 7.77 -23.00 8.92
CA ASP A 857 8.05 -24.00 7.91
C ASP A 857 8.06 -23.31 6.54
N ILE A 858 9.05 -23.66 5.73
CA ILE A 858 9.30 -23.09 4.41
C ILE A 858 8.04 -23.21 3.54
N ASP A 859 7.23 -24.25 3.74
CA ASP A 859 5.95 -24.41 3.06
C ASP A 859 4.96 -23.28 3.42
N THR A 860 4.85 -22.92 4.70
CA THR A 860 4.02 -21.79 5.15
C THR A 860 4.49 -20.47 4.55
N GLN A 861 5.80 -20.29 4.37
CA GLN A 861 6.37 -19.09 3.75
C GLN A 861 6.07 -19.04 2.25
N ILE A 862 6.31 -20.14 1.53
CA ILE A 862 6.01 -20.24 0.09
C ILE A 862 4.52 -20.01 -0.14
N HIS A 863 3.64 -20.65 0.64
CA HIS A 863 2.19 -20.42 0.55
C HIS A 863 1.86 -18.95 0.75
N ARG A 864 2.37 -18.31 1.82
CA ARG A 864 2.09 -16.90 2.11
C ARG A 864 2.57 -15.95 1.01
N GLN A 865 3.71 -16.25 0.36
CA GLN A 865 4.21 -15.43 -0.75
C GLN A 865 3.40 -15.65 -2.01
N LEU A 866 3.13 -16.90 -2.38
CA LEU A 866 2.39 -17.26 -3.59
C LEU A 866 0.88 -17.01 -3.49
N GLU A 867 0.31 -16.88 -2.29
CA GLU A 867 -1.08 -16.42 -2.10
C GLU A 867 -1.25 -14.92 -2.39
N ARG A 868 -0.15 -14.14 -2.36
CA ARG A 868 -0.20 -12.72 -2.73
C ARG A 868 -0.37 -12.62 -4.24
N SER A 869 -1.45 -11.98 -4.65
CA SER A 869 -1.68 -11.59 -6.03
C SER A 869 -1.38 -10.11 -6.22
N ARG A 870 -0.77 -9.77 -7.35
CA ARG A 870 -0.59 -8.38 -7.79
C ARG A 870 -1.41 -8.05 -9.05
N VAL A 871 -2.42 -8.86 -9.37
CA VAL A 871 -3.35 -8.59 -10.47
C VAL A 871 -3.94 -7.20 -10.29
N LYS A 872 -3.90 -6.41 -11.37
CA LYS A 872 -4.51 -5.09 -11.42
C LYS A 872 -5.91 -5.20 -12.00
N LEU A 873 -6.80 -4.39 -11.46
CA LEU A 873 -8.16 -4.24 -11.94
C LEU A 873 -8.39 -2.78 -12.25
N LEU A 874 -9.26 -2.52 -13.24
CA LEU A 874 -9.78 -1.20 -13.50
C LEU A 874 -10.53 -0.69 -12.26
N ALA A 875 -10.44 0.60 -11.98
CA ALA A 875 -11.20 1.23 -10.89
C ALA A 875 -12.71 1.03 -11.10
N LEU A 876 -13.20 1.21 -12.33
CA LEU A 876 -14.60 1.01 -12.69
C LEU A 876 -15.01 -0.47 -12.77
N ALA A 877 -14.06 -1.41 -12.84
CA ALA A 877 -14.38 -2.82 -12.65
C ALA A 877 -14.59 -3.16 -11.16
N GLN A 878 -13.91 -2.47 -10.25
CA GLN A 878 -14.08 -2.62 -8.80
C GLN A 878 -15.38 -1.94 -8.31
N ASP A 879 -15.69 -0.77 -8.85
CA ASP A 879 -16.91 -0.02 -8.53
C ASP A 879 -17.53 0.57 -9.81
N PRO A 880 -18.41 -0.20 -10.49
CA PRO A 880 -19.01 0.19 -11.76
C PRO A 880 -19.86 1.46 -11.70
N ASP A 881 -20.35 1.81 -10.51
CA ASP A 881 -21.23 2.97 -10.30
C ASP A 881 -20.45 4.23 -9.89
N ALA A 882 -19.14 4.14 -9.61
CA ALA A 882 -18.34 5.23 -9.06
C ALA A 882 -18.44 6.54 -9.86
N ASP A 883 -18.30 6.45 -11.18
CA ASP A 883 -18.33 7.61 -12.07
C ASP A 883 -19.75 8.22 -12.19
N ARG A 884 -20.81 7.40 -12.17
CA ARG A 884 -22.20 7.89 -12.13
C ARG A 884 -22.52 8.56 -10.80
N ILE A 885 -22.06 7.98 -9.69
CA ILE A 885 -22.20 8.52 -8.34
C ILE A 885 -21.48 9.87 -8.22
N ASP A 886 -20.27 9.94 -8.75
CA ASP A 886 -19.49 11.18 -8.83
C ASP A 886 -20.23 12.25 -9.65
N GLN A 887 -20.77 11.90 -10.81
CA GLN A 887 -21.58 12.80 -11.63
C GLN A 887 -22.78 13.33 -10.85
N PHE A 888 -23.57 12.44 -10.23
CA PHE A 888 -24.72 12.83 -9.42
C PHE A 888 -24.35 13.74 -8.25
N ALA A 889 -23.23 13.47 -7.58
CA ALA A 889 -22.73 14.29 -6.48
C ALA A 889 -22.39 15.74 -6.89
N HIS A 890 -22.15 15.97 -8.19
CA HIS A 890 -21.88 17.31 -8.74
C HIS A 890 -23.11 17.98 -9.36
N THR A 891 -23.99 17.21 -9.99
CA THR A 891 -25.09 17.76 -10.80
C THR A 891 -26.43 17.82 -10.07
N VAL A 892 -26.62 17.02 -9.02
CA VAL A 892 -27.89 16.90 -8.31
C VAL A 892 -27.72 17.41 -6.86
N PRO A 893 -28.58 18.34 -6.39
CA PRO A 893 -28.55 18.80 -5.00
C PRO A 893 -28.75 17.66 -3.99
N VAL A 894 -28.10 17.77 -2.83
CA VAL A 894 -28.16 16.74 -1.76
C VAL A 894 -29.60 16.40 -1.32
N PRO A 895 -30.54 17.35 -1.12
CA PRO A 895 -31.92 17.03 -0.75
C PRO A 895 -32.64 16.18 -1.79
N GLU A 896 -32.38 16.44 -3.07
CA GLU A 896 -32.97 15.70 -4.17
C GLU A 896 -32.40 14.29 -4.22
N LEU A 897 -31.08 14.12 -4.05
CA LEU A 897 -30.45 12.80 -3.92
C LEU A 897 -31.00 12.00 -2.73
N GLU A 898 -31.15 12.62 -1.55
CA GLU A 898 -31.74 11.97 -0.37
C GLU A 898 -33.22 11.60 -0.59
N ALA A 899 -33.98 12.42 -1.34
CA ALA A 899 -35.36 12.11 -1.72
C ALA A 899 -35.43 10.94 -2.72
N LEU A 900 -34.59 10.95 -3.76
CA LEU A 900 -34.47 9.87 -4.75
C LEU A 900 -34.03 8.56 -4.07
N ALA A 901 -33.07 8.60 -3.16
CA ALA A 901 -32.63 7.45 -2.38
C ALA A 901 -33.76 6.87 -1.54
N ARG A 902 -34.54 7.71 -0.83
CA ARG A 902 -35.70 7.25 -0.04
C ARG A 902 -36.78 6.63 -0.94
N HIS A 903 -37.10 7.27 -2.06
CA HIS A 903 -38.07 6.76 -3.02
C HIS A 903 -37.64 5.39 -3.56
N ALA A 904 -36.40 5.28 -4.04
CA ALA A 904 -35.84 4.01 -4.53
C ALA A 904 -35.87 2.93 -3.45
N ARG A 905 -35.49 3.25 -2.21
CA ARG A 905 -35.53 2.31 -1.08
C ARG A 905 -36.93 1.80 -0.77
N GLU A 906 -37.93 2.68 -0.83
CA GLU A 906 -39.33 2.31 -0.61
C GLU A 906 -39.84 1.39 -1.72
N VAL A 907 -39.53 1.71 -2.98
CA VAL A 907 -39.88 0.89 -4.14
C VAL A 907 -39.18 -0.47 -4.10
N GLU A 908 -37.88 -0.52 -3.80
CA GLU A 908 -37.10 -1.76 -3.64
C GLU A 908 -37.67 -2.64 -2.54
N ARG A 909 -37.97 -2.05 -1.36
CA ARG A 909 -38.61 -2.76 -0.25
C ARG A 909 -39.96 -3.32 -0.65
N ARG A 910 -40.82 -2.52 -1.29
CA ARG A 910 -42.14 -2.96 -1.76
C ARG A 910 -42.04 -4.07 -2.80
N ALA A 911 -41.09 -3.97 -3.73
CA ALA A 911 -40.83 -5.01 -4.71
C ALA A 911 -40.37 -6.31 -4.05
N THR A 912 -39.50 -6.22 -3.03
CA THR A 912 -39.07 -7.37 -2.22
C THR A 912 -40.23 -7.97 -1.43
N ASP A 913 -41.10 -7.16 -0.82
CA ASP A 913 -42.29 -7.63 -0.09
C ASP A 913 -43.27 -8.36 -1.03
N ILE A 914 -43.43 -7.89 -2.27
CA ILE A 914 -44.30 -8.52 -3.29
C ILE A 914 -43.71 -9.84 -3.80
N VAL A 915 -42.41 -9.88 -4.09
CA VAL A 915 -41.74 -11.06 -4.64
C VAL A 915 -41.41 -12.09 -3.54
N GLY A 916 -41.42 -11.67 -2.28
CA GLY A 916 -41.20 -12.50 -1.10
C GLY A 916 -39.73 -12.83 -0.80
N ILE A 917 -38.80 -12.40 -1.65
CA ILE A 917 -37.37 -12.62 -1.48
C ILE A 917 -36.58 -11.46 -2.11
N HIS A 918 -35.50 -11.05 -1.44
CA HIS A 918 -34.61 -10.01 -1.96
C HIS A 918 -33.75 -10.57 -3.10
N PRO A 919 -33.58 -9.86 -4.23
CA PRO A 919 -32.83 -10.36 -5.39
C PRO A 919 -31.41 -10.82 -5.09
N ARG A 920 -30.71 -10.17 -4.15
CA ARG A 920 -29.38 -10.62 -3.70
C ARG A 920 -29.40 -12.04 -3.13
N ALA A 921 -30.40 -12.38 -2.31
CA ALA A 921 -30.54 -13.72 -1.76
C ALA A 921 -30.87 -14.78 -2.84
N VAL A 922 -31.59 -14.35 -3.89
CA VAL A 922 -31.85 -15.18 -5.07
C VAL A 922 -30.57 -15.37 -5.91
N GLY A 923 -29.80 -14.30 -6.11
CA GLY A 923 -28.51 -14.34 -6.79
C GLY A 923 -27.53 -15.30 -6.12
N ASP A 924 -27.38 -15.22 -4.80
CA ASP A 924 -26.53 -16.14 -4.03
C ASP A 924 -26.99 -17.60 -4.16
N ARG A 925 -28.32 -17.82 -4.25
CA ARG A 925 -28.91 -19.14 -4.47
C ARG A 925 -28.62 -19.68 -5.87
N LEU A 926 -28.74 -18.86 -6.90
CA LEU A 926 -28.41 -19.20 -8.29
C LEU A 926 -26.92 -19.53 -8.45
N THR A 927 -26.05 -18.71 -7.86
CA THR A 927 -24.59 -18.94 -7.87
C THR A 927 -24.23 -20.23 -7.14
N ARG A 928 -24.81 -20.47 -5.95
CA ARG A 928 -24.61 -21.75 -5.23
C ARG A 928 -25.09 -22.94 -6.02
N ALA A 929 -26.29 -22.88 -6.61
CA ALA A 929 -26.84 -23.95 -7.43
C ALA A 929 -25.89 -24.31 -8.58
N HIS A 930 -25.40 -23.30 -9.30
CA HIS A 930 -24.47 -23.49 -10.39
C HIS A 930 -23.12 -24.04 -9.90
N HIS A 931 -22.57 -23.50 -8.81
CA HIS A 931 -21.32 -23.97 -8.21
C HIS A 931 -21.43 -25.41 -7.69
N THR A 932 -22.52 -25.78 -7.03
CA THR A 932 -22.76 -27.16 -6.60
C THR A 932 -22.93 -28.09 -7.81
N ALA A 933 -23.65 -27.67 -8.85
CA ALA A 933 -23.82 -28.47 -10.06
C ALA A 933 -22.48 -28.75 -10.75
N THR A 934 -21.59 -27.74 -10.79
CA THR A 934 -20.30 -27.80 -11.48
C THR A 934 -19.19 -28.44 -10.65
N HIS A 935 -19.28 -28.51 -9.32
CA HIS A 935 -18.13 -28.92 -8.51
C HIS A 935 -18.38 -29.97 -7.41
N LEU A 936 -19.62 -30.43 -7.23
CA LEU A 936 -19.93 -31.40 -6.19
C LEU A 936 -19.37 -32.79 -6.51
N SER A 937 -18.71 -33.43 -5.54
CA SER A 937 -18.22 -34.81 -5.65
C SER A 937 -18.43 -35.63 -4.36
N LEU A 938 -18.41 -36.96 -4.50
CA LEU A 938 -18.55 -37.89 -3.36
C LEU A 938 -17.36 -37.74 -2.40
N GLY A 939 -17.62 -37.82 -1.10
CA GLY A 939 -16.62 -37.67 -0.05
C GLY A 939 -16.30 -36.21 0.31
N GLN A 940 -16.82 -35.22 -0.43
CA GLN A 940 -16.63 -33.81 -0.09
C GLN A 940 -17.35 -33.43 1.20
N GLN A 941 -16.76 -32.48 1.92
CA GLN A 941 -17.42 -31.87 3.06
C GLN A 941 -18.30 -30.72 2.59
N VAL A 942 -19.55 -30.74 3.00
CA VAL A 942 -20.55 -29.75 2.62
C VAL A 942 -21.32 -29.26 3.84
N LYS A 943 -21.88 -28.06 3.72
CA LYS A 943 -22.72 -27.41 4.73
C LYS A 943 -24.07 -27.07 4.10
N PRO A 944 -25.19 -27.55 4.64
CA PRO A 944 -26.51 -27.09 4.22
C PRO A 944 -26.77 -25.64 4.64
N ALA A 945 -27.46 -24.87 3.80
CA ALA A 945 -27.71 -23.45 3.97
C ALA A 945 -28.53 -23.13 5.25
N ASP A 946 -29.39 -24.06 5.68
CA ASP A 946 -30.26 -23.94 6.87
C ASP A 946 -29.60 -24.47 8.17
N ARG A 947 -28.37 -25.02 8.11
CA ARG A 947 -27.78 -25.81 9.22
C ARG A 947 -26.34 -25.44 9.55
N HIS A 948 -25.97 -25.72 10.80
CA HIS A 948 -24.66 -25.41 11.37
C HIS A 948 -23.67 -26.58 11.33
N ASN A 949 -24.08 -27.74 10.82
CA ASN A 949 -23.27 -28.96 10.82
C ASN A 949 -22.62 -29.20 9.46
N ILE A 950 -21.35 -29.60 9.47
CA ILE A 950 -20.63 -30.06 8.28
C ILE A 950 -20.92 -31.55 8.14
N GLY A 951 -21.32 -31.97 6.94
CA GLY A 951 -21.52 -33.36 6.60
C GLY A 951 -20.68 -33.77 5.40
N VAL A 952 -20.59 -35.08 5.16
CA VAL A 952 -19.86 -35.65 4.03
C VAL A 952 -20.86 -36.09 2.97
N VAL A 953 -20.63 -35.71 1.71
CA VAL A 953 -21.46 -36.15 0.58
C VAL A 953 -21.23 -37.64 0.36
N ILE A 954 -22.31 -38.42 0.41
CA ILE A 954 -22.28 -39.88 0.24
C ILE A 954 -23.12 -40.35 -0.96
N GLY A 955 -23.86 -39.45 -1.59
CA GLY A 955 -24.61 -39.72 -2.82
C GLY A 955 -24.90 -38.43 -3.58
N ILE A 956 -24.94 -38.49 -4.90
CA ILE A 956 -25.34 -37.38 -5.77
C ILE A 956 -26.39 -37.92 -6.74
N ASP A 957 -27.48 -37.18 -6.91
CA ASP A 957 -28.56 -37.48 -7.85
C ASP A 957 -28.73 -36.30 -8.80
N ASP A 958 -28.07 -36.41 -9.96
CA ASP A 958 -28.06 -35.39 -11.02
C ASP A 958 -29.41 -35.26 -11.72
N HIS A 959 -30.23 -36.30 -11.72
CA HIS A 959 -31.56 -36.26 -12.33
C HIS A 959 -32.53 -35.42 -11.49
N ASN A 960 -32.45 -35.56 -10.17
CA ASN A 960 -33.27 -34.77 -9.25
C ASN A 960 -32.63 -33.46 -8.79
N ALA A 961 -31.37 -33.20 -9.14
CA ALA A 961 -30.55 -32.07 -8.64
C ALA A 961 -30.44 -32.05 -7.11
N THR A 962 -30.16 -33.22 -6.52
CA THR A 962 -30.01 -33.38 -5.06
C THR A 962 -28.70 -34.07 -4.70
N ALA A 963 -28.26 -33.90 -3.46
CA ALA A 963 -27.15 -34.64 -2.90
C ALA A 963 -27.46 -35.14 -1.50
N THR A 964 -27.01 -36.37 -1.24
CA THR A 964 -27.18 -37.06 0.03
C THR A 964 -25.95 -36.84 0.90
N VAL A 965 -26.16 -36.26 2.08
CA VAL A 965 -25.13 -35.83 3.02
C VAL A 965 -25.26 -36.59 4.33
N CYS A 966 -24.15 -37.14 4.82
CA CYS A 966 -24.03 -37.83 6.10
C CYS A 966 -23.40 -36.91 7.15
N PHE A 967 -24.07 -36.72 8.28
CA PHE A 967 -23.57 -35.97 9.43
C PHE A 967 -23.15 -36.93 10.54
N THR A 968 -21.92 -36.83 11.02
CA THR A 968 -21.41 -37.65 12.12
C THR A 968 -21.21 -36.78 13.36
N SER A 969 -21.85 -37.15 14.47
CA SER A 969 -21.69 -36.47 15.76
C SER A 969 -20.36 -36.86 16.44
N ALA A 970 -19.90 -36.05 17.41
CA ALA A 970 -18.71 -36.36 18.22
C ALA A 970 -18.81 -37.69 19.00
N ALA A 971 -20.03 -38.20 19.20
CA ALA A 971 -20.29 -39.50 19.82
C ALA A 971 -20.38 -40.66 18.80
N GLY A 972 -19.97 -40.45 17.54
CA GLY A 972 -19.95 -41.47 16.48
C GLY A 972 -21.30 -41.83 15.87
N ARG A 973 -22.41 -41.17 16.27
CA ARG A 973 -23.73 -41.38 15.64
C ARG A 973 -23.82 -40.63 14.33
N SER A 974 -24.21 -41.31 13.25
CA SER A 974 -24.39 -40.73 11.91
C SER A 974 -25.87 -40.58 11.52
N VAL A 975 -26.20 -39.53 10.76
CA VAL A 975 -27.53 -39.28 10.18
C VAL A 975 -27.37 -38.84 8.73
N THR A 976 -28.12 -39.45 7.83
CA THR A 976 -28.12 -39.14 6.40
C THR A 976 -29.35 -38.33 6.00
N ARG A 977 -29.18 -37.30 5.16
CA ARG A 977 -30.27 -36.50 4.58
C ARG A 977 -29.96 -36.10 3.14
N SER A 978 -30.99 -35.95 2.31
CA SER A 978 -30.85 -35.40 0.95
C SER A 978 -31.20 -33.91 0.94
N PHE A 979 -30.44 -33.12 0.19
CA PHE A 979 -30.62 -31.69 0.02
C PHE A 979 -30.56 -31.33 -1.47
N PRO A 980 -31.33 -30.33 -1.93
CA PRO A 980 -31.20 -29.80 -3.29
C PRO A 980 -29.90 -29.00 -3.45
N TRP A 981 -29.39 -28.88 -4.67
CA TRP A 981 -28.07 -28.27 -4.93
C TRP A 981 -27.93 -26.80 -4.50
N ASP A 982 -29.02 -26.05 -4.51
CA ASP A 982 -29.08 -24.65 -4.14
C ASP A 982 -29.07 -24.40 -2.61
N GLU A 983 -29.30 -25.46 -1.83
CA GLU A 983 -29.25 -25.48 -0.36
C GLU A 983 -27.95 -26.06 0.19
N ILE A 984 -26.99 -26.45 -0.66
CA ILE A 984 -25.70 -27.01 -0.24
C ILE A 984 -24.57 -26.06 -0.58
N GLN A 985 -23.64 -25.88 0.35
CA GLN A 985 -22.38 -25.18 0.14
C GLN A 985 -21.21 -26.15 0.33
N ILE A 986 -20.32 -26.23 -0.66
CA ILE A 986 -19.08 -27.00 -0.55
C ILE A 986 -18.13 -26.31 0.41
N VAL A 987 -17.64 -27.04 1.42
CA VAL A 987 -16.76 -26.54 2.49
C VAL A 987 -15.31 -26.91 2.19
N THR A 988 -15.09 -28.14 1.70
CA THR A 988 -13.74 -28.67 1.47
C THR A 988 -13.74 -29.57 0.24
N PRO A 989 -12.78 -29.39 -0.69
CA PRO A 989 -11.74 -28.34 -0.72
C PRO A 989 -12.34 -26.95 -1.00
N ARG A 990 -11.61 -25.88 -0.62
CA ARG A 990 -12.06 -24.48 -0.80
C ARG A 990 -12.30 -24.10 -2.27
N ASN A 991 -11.62 -24.79 -3.20
CA ASN A 991 -11.89 -24.77 -4.64
C ASN A 991 -12.01 -26.23 -5.13
N PRO A 992 -13.23 -26.74 -5.28
CA PRO A 992 -13.48 -28.09 -5.78
C PRO A 992 -13.23 -28.23 -7.30
N GLU A 993 -12.70 -29.37 -7.74
CA GLU A 993 -12.48 -29.64 -9.17
C GLU A 993 -13.82 -29.62 -9.93
N PRO A 994 -13.89 -28.96 -11.10
CA PRO A 994 -15.11 -28.97 -11.90
C PRO A 994 -15.37 -30.34 -12.51
N ARG A 995 -16.62 -30.80 -12.47
CA ARG A 995 -17.12 -31.99 -13.17
C ARG A 995 -17.80 -31.60 -14.48
N GLU A 996 -17.81 -32.53 -15.43
CA GLU A 996 -18.43 -32.32 -16.74
C GLU A 996 -19.94 -32.03 -16.62
N MET A 997 -20.38 -30.93 -17.23
CA MET A 997 -21.80 -30.55 -17.28
C MET A 997 -22.49 -31.31 -18.41
N THR A 998 -23.34 -32.27 -18.06
CA THR A 998 -24.16 -32.95 -19.08
C THR A 998 -25.36 -32.08 -19.50
N PRO A 999 -25.88 -32.23 -20.74
CA PRO A 999 -27.07 -31.50 -21.17
C PRO A 999 -28.31 -31.72 -20.29
N GLU A 1000 -28.40 -32.84 -19.59
CA GLU A 1000 -29.48 -33.11 -18.63
C GLU A 1000 -29.31 -32.33 -17.33
N MET A 1001 -28.07 -32.23 -16.81
CA MET A 1001 -27.76 -31.40 -15.64
C MET A 1001 -28.03 -29.93 -15.94
N GLU A 1002 -27.67 -29.45 -17.13
CA GLU A 1002 -27.97 -28.08 -17.58
C GLU A 1002 -29.46 -27.80 -17.61
N ARG A 1003 -30.25 -28.70 -18.24
CA ARG A 1003 -31.72 -28.60 -18.25
C ARG A 1003 -32.32 -28.61 -16.86
N ARG A 1004 -31.79 -29.44 -15.96
CA ARG A 1004 -32.30 -29.56 -14.59
C ARG A 1004 -31.95 -28.34 -13.74
N LEU A 1005 -30.72 -27.85 -13.88
CA LEU A 1005 -30.27 -26.60 -13.27
C LEU A 1005 -31.13 -25.42 -13.76
N GLU A 1006 -31.44 -25.37 -15.06
CA GLU A 1006 -32.35 -24.38 -15.64
C GLU A 1006 -33.77 -24.50 -15.06
N ALA A 1007 -34.32 -25.71 -14.99
CA ALA A 1007 -35.65 -25.95 -14.42
C ALA A 1007 -35.74 -25.59 -12.92
N MET A 1008 -34.66 -25.83 -12.15
CA MET A 1008 -34.55 -25.46 -10.74
C MET A 1008 -34.42 -23.93 -10.55
N ASN A 1009 -33.66 -23.27 -11.44
CA ASN A 1009 -33.36 -21.85 -11.35
C ASN A 1009 -34.41 -20.94 -12.01
N GLY A 1010 -35.23 -21.47 -12.93
CA GLY A 1010 -36.26 -20.72 -13.65
C GLY A 1010 -37.22 -19.93 -12.75
N PRO A 1011 -37.80 -20.51 -11.68
CA PRO A 1011 -38.64 -19.78 -10.74
C PRO A 1011 -37.92 -18.61 -10.05
N ALA A 1012 -36.64 -18.82 -9.67
CA ALA A 1012 -35.80 -17.80 -9.06
C ALA A 1012 -35.47 -16.65 -10.03
N ARG A 1013 -35.17 -16.96 -11.30
CA ARG A 1013 -34.98 -15.94 -12.35
C ARG A 1013 -36.25 -15.16 -12.63
N ASN A 1014 -37.40 -15.83 -12.73
CA ASN A 1014 -38.69 -15.18 -12.91
C ASN A 1014 -39.04 -14.23 -11.74
N GLN A 1015 -38.66 -14.59 -10.51
CA GLN A 1015 -38.80 -13.72 -9.34
C GLN A 1015 -37.92 -12.46 -9.45
N VAL A 1016 -36.66 -12.60 -9.87
CA VAL A 1016 -35.74 -11.48 -10.11
C VAL A 1016 -36.25 -10.57 -11.23
N GLU A 1017 -36.73 -11.14 -12.34
CA GLU A 1017 -37.34 -10.37 -13.44
C GLU A 1017 -38.63 -9.66 -13.00
N ALA A 1018 -39.49 -10.33 -12.21
CA ALA A 1018 -40.68 -9.70 -11.64
C ALA A 1018 -40.30 -8.52 -10.73
N TRP A 1019 -39.26 -8.68 -9.90
CA TRP A 1019 -38.74 -7.59 -9.07
C TRP A 1019 -38.24 -6.43 -9.92
N HIS A 1020 -37.43 -6.68 -10.95
CA HIS A 1020 -36.94 -5.63 -11.87
C HIS A 1020 -38.08 -4.92 -12.62
N ARG A 1021 -39.12 -5.64 -13.05
CA ARG A 1021 -40.30 -5.03 -13.69
C ARG A 1021 -41.04 -4.08 -12.74
N ILE A 1022 -41.17 -4.44 -11.46
CA ILE A 1022 -41.79 -3.56 -10.45
C ILE A 1022 -40.97 -2.27 -10.31
N LEU A 1023 -39.65 -2.37 -10.25
CA LEU A 1023 -38.78 -1.19 -10.18
C LEU A 1023 -38.91 -0.31 -11.43
N GLN A 1024 -38.81 -0.91 -12.62
CA GLN A 1024 -38.92 -0.19 -13.89
C GLN A 1024 -40.27 0.53 -14.04
N ALA A 1025 -41.37 -0.10 -13.62
CA ALA A 1025 -42.70 0.52 -13.63
C ALA A 1025 -42.79 1.76 -12.71
N ALA A 1026 -41.96 1.83 -11.67
CA ALA A 1026 -41.82 2.98 -10.79
C ALA A 1026 -40.71 3.96 -11.21
N GLY A 1027 -40.03 3.72 -12.34
CA GLY A 1027 -38.93 4.56 -12.81
C GLY A 1027 -37.63 4.43 -12.00
N VAL A 1028 -37.49 3.35 -11.22
CA VAL A 1028 -36.32 3.08 -10.38
C VAL A 1028 -35.49 1.97 -11.03
N ALA A 1029 -34.17 2.13 -11.09
CA ALA A 1029 -33.25 1.07 -11.46
C ALA A 1029 -32.72 0.35 -10.22
N SER A 1030 -32.33 -0.91 -10.40
CA SER A 1030 -31.73 -1.71 -9.33
C SER A 1030 -30.48 -1.02 -8.78
N GLY A 1031 -30.45 -0.79 -7.46
CA GLY A 1031 -29.31 -0.17 -6.78
C GLY A 1031 -29.35 1.36 -6.74
N ASP A 1032 -30.38 2.02 -7.28
CA ASP A 1032 -30.51 3.48 -7.23
C ASP A 1032 -30.57 4.02 -5.80
N SER A 1033 -31.17 3.27 -4.88
CA SER A 1033 -31.15 3.59 -3.45
C SER A 1033 -29.72 3.77 -2.92
N ASP A 1034 -28.81 2.86 -3.28
CA ASP A 1034 -27.40 2.91 -2.91
C ASP A 1034 -26.65 4.02 -3.66
N ARG A 1035 -26.81 4.09 -5.00
CA ARG A 1035 -26.16 5.13 -5.83
C ARG A 1035 -26.47 6.54 -5.34
N HIS A 1036 -27.75 6.86 -5.12
CA HIS A 1036 -28.15 8.19 -4.68
C HIS A 1036 -27.71 8.48 -3.24
N SER A 1037 -27.78 7.50 -2.34
CA SER A 1037 -27.28 7.65 -0.96
C SER A 1037 -25.77 7.92 -0.93
N ARG A 1038 -25.00 7.18 -1.74
CA ARG A 1038 -23.55 7.36 -1.88
C ARG A 1038 -23.22 8.69 -2.53
N ALA A 1039 -23.96 9.11 -3.56
CA ALA A 1039 -23.76 10.41 -4.20
C ALA A 1039 -23.99 11.58 -3.23
N ALA A 1040 -25.02 11.50 -2.40
CA ALA A 1040 -25.26 12.47 -1.34
C ALA A 1040 -24.11 12.52 -0.34
N ALA A 1041 -23.60 11.35 0.10
CA ALA A 1041 -22.45 11.27 0.99
C ALA A 1041 -21.19 11.89 0.38
N VAL A 1042 -20.88 11.58 -0.89
CA VAL A 1042 -19.74 12.15 -1.62
C VAL A 1042 -19.85 13.68 -1.75
N ALA A 1043 -21.05 14.21 -2.03
CA ALA A 1043 -21.29 15.64 -2.12
C ALA A 1043 -21.02 16.34 -0.78
N VAL A 1044 -21.47 15.75 0.33
CA VAL A 1044 -21.22 16.23 1.70
C VAL A 1044 -19.73 16.16 2.05
N ASP A 1045 -19.07 15.06 1.76
CA ASP A 1045 -17.65 14.86 2.07
C ASP A 1045 -16.77 15.86 1.31
N ARG A 1046 -17.12 16.16 0.05
CA ARG A 1046 -16.47 17.22 -0.73
C ARG A 1046 -16.72 18.61 -0.17
N ALA A 1047 -17.95 18.90 0.26
CA ALA A 1047 -18.27 20.18 0.88
C ALA A 1047 -17.49 20.37 2.19
N ALA A 1048 -17.38 19.31 3.02
CA ALA A 1048 -16.56 19.32 4.22
C ALA A 1048 -15.08 19.55 3.88
N ALA A 1049 -14.54 18.80 2.92
CA ALA A 1049 -13.15 18.95 2.47
C ALA A 1049 -12.85 20.36 1.92
N ARG A 1050 -13.81 21.00 1.23
CA ARG A 1050 -13.70 22.40 0.80
C ARG A 1050 -13.59 23.36 1.98
N LEU A 1051 -14.41 23.20 3.01
CA LEU A 1051 -14.34 24.02 4.23
C LEU A 1051 -13.00 23.85 4.95
N VAL A 1052 -12.49 22.60 5.05
CA VAL A 1052 -11.18 22.32 5.64
C VAL A 1052 -10.03 22.95 4.84
N ALA A 1053 -10.11 22.92 3.50
CA ALA A 1053 -9.10 23.48 2.62
C ALA A 1053 -9.07 25.02 2.66
N THR A 1054 -10.24 25.65 2.57
CA THR A 1054 -10.40 27.11 2.47
C THR A 1054 -10.28 27.81 3.81
N ARG A 1055 -10.73 27.19 4.92
CA ARG A 1055 -10.77 27.75 6.27
C ARG A 1055 -11.32 29.18 6.29
N PRO A 1056 -12.59 29.38 5.90
CA PRO A 1056 -13.16 30.72 5.88
C PRO A 1056 -13.22 31.27 7.31
N THR A 1057 -13.04 32.59 7.46
CA THR A 1057 -12.96 33.25 8.78
C THR A 1057 -14.14 32.92 9.68
N TRP A 1058 -15.36 32.88 9.13
CA TRP A 1058 -16.56 32.52 9.88
C TRP A 1058 -16.50 31.13 10.50
N LEU A 1059 -15.79 30.17 9.89
CA LEU A 1059 -15.66 28.81 10.41
C LEU A 1059 -14.75 28.82 11.64
N THR A 1060 -13.63 29.53 11.54
CA THR A 1060 -12.71 29.74 12.66
C THR A 1060 -13.38 30.51 13.80
N ASP A 1061 -14.18 31.54 13.51
CA ASP A 1061 -14.91 32.30 14.53
C ASP A 1061 -15.97 31.45 15.26
N MET A 1062 -16.57 30.49 14.55
CA MET A 1062 -17.66 29.66 15.04
C MET A 1062 -17.16 28.44 15.83
N VAL A 1063 -16.24 27.66 15.26
CA VAL A 1063 -15.77 26.38 15.83
C VAL A 1063 -14.40 26.53 16.50
N GLY A 1064 -13.59 27.49 16.07
CA GLY A 1064 -12.17 27.63 16.42
C GLY A 1064 -11.24 27.05 15.34
N ASP A 1065 -9.94 27.27 15.50
CA ASP A 1065 -8.93 26.60 14.68
C ASP A 1065 -8.93 25.09 14.91
N ARG A 1066 -8.60 24.33 13.86
CA ARG A 1066 -8.48 22.87 13.96
C ARG A 1066 -7.37 22.52 14.97
N PRO A 1067 -7.68 21.81 16.08
CA PRO A 1067 -6.70 21.49 17.10
C PRO A 1067 -5.61 20.53 16.61
N ALA A 1068 -4.43 20.56 17.24
CA ALA A 1068 -3.32 19.66 16.93
C ALA A 1068 -3.52 18.24 17.50
N THR A 1069 -4.13 18.12 18.67
CA THR A 1069 -4.38 16.83 19.35
C THR A 1069 -5.41 15.98 18.58
N PRO A 1070 -5.21 14.66 18.43
CA PRO A 1070 -5.98 13.83 17.51
C PRO A 1070 -7.48 13.77 17.78
N HIS A 1071 -7.86 13.54 19.04
CA HIS A 1071 -9.27 13.40 19.42
C HIS A 1071 -10.04 14.71 19.24
N HIS A 1072 -9.41 15.85 19.55
CA HIS A 1072 -10.00 17.17 19.32
C HIS A 1072 -10.10 17.51 17.83
N ALA A 1073 -9.07 17.18 17.04
CA ALA A 1073 -9.08 17.38 15.60
C ALA A 1073 -10.21 16.61 14.92
N HIS A 1074 -10.47 15.36 15.34
CA HIS A 1074 -11.58 14.58 14.81
C HIS A 1074 -12.94 15.15 15.19
N ALA A 1075 -13.13 15.61 16.43
CA ALA A 1075 -14.38 16.25 16.82
C ALA A 1075 -14.62 17.55 16.03
N TRP A 1076 -13.54 18.29 15.73
CA TRP A 1076 -13.60 19.44 14.85
C TRP A 1076 -13.97 19.02 13.42
N ASP A 1077 -13.34 17.97 12.86
CA ASP A 1077 -13.64 17.45 11.52
C ASP A 1077 -15.10 16.95 11.42
N ASP A 1078 -15.60 16.27 12.46
CA ASP A 1078 -16.99 15.81 12.57
C ASP A 1078 -17.97 17.00 12.59
N ALA A 1079 -17.67 18.05 13.37
CA ALA A 1079 -18.48 19.27 13.41
C ALA A 1079 -18.47 20.00 12.05
N VAL A 1080 -17.32 20.09 11.37
CA VAL A 1080 -17.22 20.66 10.02
C VAL A 1080 -18.04 19.85 9.01
N ARG A 1081 -18.00 18.52 9.11
CA ARG A 1081 -18.81 17.64 8.26
C ARG A 1081 -20.30 17.81 8.51
N GLU A 1082 -20.73 17.99 9.76
CA GLU A 1082 -22.12 18.30 10.09
C GLU A 1082 -22.57 19.65 9.53
N ILE A 1083 -21.74 20.69 9.68
CA ILE A 1083 -21.99 22.02 9.07
C ILE A 1083 -22.13 21.89 7.56
N ALA A 1084 -21.20 21.19 6.91
CA ALA A 1084 -21.21 20.96 5.46
C ALA A 1084 -22.46 20.19 5.03
N ALA A 1085 -22.85 19.14 5.77
CA ALA A 1085 -24.04 18.34 5.48
C ALA A 1085 -25.31 19.19 5.57
N TYR A 1086 -25.43 20.02 6.61
CA TYR A 1086 -26.56 20.93 6.74
C TYR A 1086 -26.62 21.95 5.60
N ARG A 1087 -25.51 22.63 5.33
CA ARG A 1087 -25.42 23.64 4.27
C ARG A 1087 -25.77 23.05 2.91
N ALA A 1088 -25.27 21.86 2.60
CA ALA A 1088 -25.59 21.15 1.37
C ALA A 1088 -27.09 20.79 1.27
N ARG A 1089 -27.74 20.42 2.38
CA ARG A 1089 -29.19 20.17 2.42
C ARG A 1089 -30.02 21.45 2.30
N ALA A 1090 -29.53 22.55 2.87
CA ALA A 1090 -30.22 23.83 2.83
C ALA A 1090 -29.96 24.62 1.52
N GLY A 1091 -29.12 24.10 0.61
CA GLY A 1091 -28.75 24.80 -0.62
C GLY A 1091 -27.93 26.06 -0.38
N ILE A 1092 -27.17 26.11 0.73
CA ILE A 1092 -26.38 27.27 1.13
C ILE A 1092 -25.01 27.19 0.48
N ASP A 1093 -24.71 28.16 -0.39
CA ASP A 1093 -23.41 28.26 -1.05
C ASP A 1093 -22.31 28.81 -0.13
N ASP A 1094 -21.05 28.66 -0.57
CA ASP A 1094 -19.87 29.10 0.17
C ASP A 1094 -19.73 30.63 0.28
N ALA A 1095 -20.52 31.42 -0.44
CA ALA A 1095 -20.57 32.88 -0.28
C ALA A 1095 -21.37 33.30 0.97
N HIS A 1096 -22.25 32.44 1.47
CA HIS A 1096 -23.01 32.70 2.69
C HIS A 1096 -22.21 32.28 3.95
N PRO A 1097 -21.98 33.19 4.92
CA PRO A 1097 -21.23 32.87 6.13
C PRO A 1097 -22.02 31.99 7.11
N GLY A 1098 -21.29 31.21 7.92
CA GLY A 1098 -21.84 30.41 9.02
C GLY A 1098 -22.68 29.21 8.57
N ILE A 1099 -23.59 28.77 9.43
CA ILE A 1099 -24.54 27.67 9.13
C ILE A 1099 -25.66 28.14 8.18
N GLY A 1100 -25.88 29.46 8.07
CA GLY A 1100 -27.00 30.10 7.37
C GLY A 1100 -28.13 30.55 8.29
N PRO A 1101 -29.14 31.28 7.77
CA PRO A 1101 -30.25 31.78 8.57
C PRO A 1101 -31.14 30.65 9.10
N CYS A 1102 -31.68 30.82 10.31
CA CYS A 1102 -32.62 29.85 10.88
C CYS A 1102 -33.90 29.78 10.03
N PRO A 1103 -34.32 28.60 9.55
CA PRO A 1103 -35.52 28.44 8.75
C PRO A 1103 -36.81 28.80 9.51
N VAL A 1104 -37.83 29.26 8.79
CA VAL A 1104 -39.14 29.66 9.38
C VAL A 1104 -40.03 28.44 9.69
N GLY A 1105 -39.77 27.29 9.05
CA GLY A 1105 -40.53 26.04 9.25
C GLY A 1105 -40.06 25.24 10.47
N VAL A 1106 -41.00 24.73 11.28
CA VAL A 1106 -40.72 24.03 12.56
C VAL A 1106 -39.77 22.83 12.41
N SER A 1107 -39.93 22.03 11.35
CA SER A 1107 -39.07 20.85 11.11
C SER A 1107 -37.66 21.22 10.62
N GLU A 1108 -37.54 22.29 9.84
CA GLU A 1108 -36.27 22.76 9.28
C GLU A 1108 -35.46 23.53 10.34
N ALA A 1109 -36.16 24.28 11.20
CA ALA A 1109 -35.59 24.93 12.39
C ALA A 1109 -35.01 23.90 13.37
N ALA A 1110 -35.63 22.73 13.54
CA ALA A 1110 -35.12 21.68 14.40
C ALA A 1110 -33.73 21.15 13.96
N ALA A 1111 -33.53 20.93 12.65
CA ALA A 1111 -32.25 20.51 12.10
C ALA A 1111 -31.17 21.61 12.24
N TRP A 1112 -31.55 22.88 12.03
CA TRP A 1112 -30.66 24.02 12.26
C TRP A 1112 -30.24 24.12 13.73
N HIS A 1113 -31.19 23.96 14.66
CA HIS A 1113 -30.91 23.95 16.10
C HIS A 1113 -30.04 22.77 16.53
N GLN A 1114 -30.22 21.60 15.93
CA GLN A 1114 -29.38 20.43 16.20
C GLN A 1114 -27.92 20.70 15.83
N VAL A 1115 -27.65 21.18 14.61
CA VAL A 1115 -26.29 21.48 14.14
C VAL A 1115 -25.67 22.59 14.98
N THR A 1116 -26.43 23.65 15.27
CA THR A 1116 -25.99 24.75 16.15
C THR A 1116 -25.68 24.23 17.55
N GLY A 1117 -26.47 23.29 18.06
CA GLY A 1117 -26.24 22.60 19.32
C GLY A 1117 -24.97 21.75 19.32
N THR A 1118 -24.73 20.96 18.26
CA THR A 1118 -23.49 20.20 18.10
C THR A 1118 -22.28 21.13 18.06
N VAL A 1119 -22.35 22.20 17.25
CA VAL A 1119 -21.26 23.18 17.13
C VAL A 1119 -20.97 23.86 18.46
N ALA A 1120 -22.01 24.29 19.20
CA ALA A 1120 -21.85 24.87 20.52
C ALA A 1120 -21.27 23.87 21.52
N HIS A 1121 -21.70 22.61 21.47
CA HIS A 1121 -21.16 21.54 22.31
C HIS A 1121 -19.69 21.27 21.99
N THR A 1122 -19.33 21.11 20.71
CA THR A 1122 -17.96 20.90 20.26
C THR A 1122 -17.07 22.07 20.65
N ARG A 1123 -17.50 23.32 20.40
CA ARG A 1123 -16.75 24.50 20.84
C ARG A 1123 -16.54 24.53 22.35
N SER A 1124 -17.60 24.27 23.13
CA SER A 1124 -17.52 24.22 24.60
C SER A 1124 -16.61 23.09 25.08
N TRP A 1125 -16.62 21.94 24.41
CA TRP A 1125 -15.79 20.80 24.75
C TRP A 1125 -14.32 21.05 24.40
N LEU A 1126 -14.04 21.61 23.22
CA LEU A 1126 -12.69 22.06 22.81
C LEU A 1126 -12.14 23.09 23.80
N ALA A 1127 -12.95 24.08 24.19
CA ALA A 1127 -12.55 25.13 25.15
C ALA A 1127 -12.35 24.59 26.58
N ARG A 1128 -13.13 23.60 27.02
CA ARG A 1128 -12.99 22.99 28.36
C ARG A 1128 -11.76 22.11 28.50
N GLN A 1129 -11.24 21.55 27.41
CA GLN A 1129 -10.09 20.64 27.44
C GLN A 1129 -8.76 21.33 27.11
N SER A 1130 -8.76 22.50 26.45
CA SER A 1130 -7.57 23.38 26.41
C SER A 1130 -7.15 23.87 27.80
N ASP A 1131 -8.09 23.94 28.75
CA ASP A 1131 -7.87 24.30 30.16
C ASP A 1131 -7.62 23.07 31.08
N GLN A 1132 -7.58 21.84 30.54
CA GLN A 1132 -7.29 20.62 31.29
C GLN A 1132 -5.92 20.02 30.95
N VAL A 1133 -4.87 20.85 31.01
CA VAL A 1133 -3.64 20.40 31.65
C VAL A 1133 -3.94 20.47 33.14
N GLY A 1134 -4.06 19.31 33.81
CA GLY A 1134 -4.27 19.29 35.27
C GLY A 1134 -3.23 20.17 35.97
N PRO A 1135 -3.54 20.78 37.13
CA PRO A 1135 -2.64 21.75 37.76
C PRO A 1135 -1.30 21.08 38.05
N VAL A 1136 -0.26 21.49 37.32
CA VAL A 1136 1.13 21.07 37.56
C VAL A 1136 1.57 21.70 38.88
N VAL A 1137 1.39 20.97 39.98
CA VAL A 1137 1.96 21.27 41.31
C VAL A 1137 3.47 20.94 41.30
N ALA A 1138 3.89 20.01 40.45
CA ALA A 1138 5.27 19.59 40.25
C ALA A 1138 6.09 20.65 39.48
N GLY A 1139 6.58 21.65 40.20
CA GLY A 1139 7.44 22.72 39.65
C GLY A 1139 7.37 24.02 40.43
N ARG A 1140 6.36 24.19 41.29
CA ARG A 1140 6.21 25.38 42.14
C ARG A 1140 7.07 25.28 43.39
N SER A 1141 7.64 26.42 43.79
CA SER A 1141 8.41 26.51 45.04
C SER A 1141 7.51 26.25 46.24
N THR A 1142 8.06 25.85 47.38
CA THR A 1142 7.25 25.65 48.59
C THR A 1142 6.53 26.94 49.02
N GLU A 1143 7.13 28.12 48.77
CA GLU A 1143 6.47 29.42 49.01
C GLU A 1143 5.28 29.64 48.07
N ASP A 1144 5.41 29.32 46.77
CA ASP A 1144 4.30 29.43 45.81
C ASP A 1144 3.16 28.46 46.13
N LEU A 1145 3.49 27.26 46.63
CA LEU A 1145 2.52 26.28 47.07
C LEU A 1145 1.78 26.73 48.33
N VAL A 1146 2.49 27.33 49.30
CA VAL A 1146 1.88 27.90 50.50
C VAL A 1146 0.98 29.10 50.15
N ALA A 1147 1.42 29.98 49.25
CA ALA A 1147 0.62 31.10 48.77
C ALA A 1147 -0.64 30.60 48.05
N ARG A 1148 -0.50 29.62 47.15
CA ARG A 1148 -1.62 29.02 46.43
C ARG A 1148 -2.60 28.30 47.36
N ARG A 1149 -2.09 27.61 48.39
CA ARG A 1149 -2.93 27.01 49.42
C ARG A 1149 -3.78 28.05 50.15
N ALA A 1150 -3.19 29.18 50.52
CA ALA A 1150 -3.92 30.25 51.20
C ALA A 1150 -5.02 30.88 50.32
N GLU A 1151 -4.78 30.99 49.00
CA GLU A 1151 -5.82 31.40 48.05
C GLU A 1151 -6.96 30.38 47.97
N LEU A 1152 -6.63 29.09 47.90
CA LEU A 1152 -7.62 28.01 47.87
C LEU A 1152 -8.42 27.94 49.17
N ASP A 1153 -7.77 28.15 50.33
CA ASP A 1153 -8.45 28.28 51.63
C ASP A 1153 -9.49 29.40 51.59
N ALA A 1154 -9.12 30.58 51.07
CA ALA A 1154 -10.04 31.70 50.95
C ALA A 1154 -11.22 31.40 50.02
N ILE A 1155 -10.99 30.68 48.91
CA ILE A 1155 -12.04 30.23 47.99
C ILE A 1155 -12.97 29.22 48.67
N LEU A 1156 -12.41 28.23 49.36
CA LEU A 1156 -13.17 27.16 50.01
C LEU A 1156 -13.93 27.66 51.26
N ASP A 1157 -13.46 28.70 51.94
CA ASP A 1157 -14.15 29.35 53.05
C ASP A 1157 -15.42 30.12 52.62
N THR A 1158 -15.56 30.42 51.31
CA THR A 1158 -16.81 30.96 50.75
C THR A 1158 -17.94 29.93 50.67
N ALA A 1159 -17.67 28.68 51.07
CA ALA A 1159 -18.68 27.63 51.09
C ALA A 1159 -19.92 27.99 51.92
N PRO A 1160 -21.11 27.62 51.42
CA PRO A 1160 -22.35 27.72 52.17
C PRO A 1160 -22.23 27.10 53.57
N PRO A 1161 -22.90 27.65 54.61
CA PRO A 1161 -22.74 27.19 55.99
C PRO A 1161 -23.00 25.70 56.20
N ASP A 1162 -23.87 25.10 55.40
CA ASP A 1162 -24.22 23.68 55.39
C ASP A 1162 -23.15 22.77 54.74
N GLN A 1163 -22.19 23.35 54.00
CA GLN A 1163 -21.11 22.65 53.28
C GLN A 1163 -19.77 22.67 54.02
N ARG A 1164 -19.58 23.60 54.95
CA ARG A 1164 -18.30 23.80 55.65
C ARG A 1164 -17.83 22.55 56.41
N HIS A 1165 -18.75 21.73 56.90
CA HIS A 1165 -18.40 20.47 57.57
C HIS A 1165 -17.83 19.41 56.61
N LEU A 1166 -18.41 19.28 55.39
CA LEU A 1166 -17.92 18.38 54.36
C LEU A 1166 -16.54 18.81 53.85
N ILE A 1167 -16.35 20.11 53.65
CA ILE A 1167 -15.07 20.68 53.20
C ILE A 1167 -14.01 20.51 54.29
N ALA A 1168 -14.36 20.71 55.56
CA ALA A 1168 -13.44 20.44 56.68
C ALA A 1168 -13.04 18.96 56.77
N GLN A 1169 -13.95 18.03 56.46
CA GLN A 1169 -13.63 16.60 56.37
C GLN A 1169 -12.69 16.28 55.20
N LEU A 1170 -12.94 16.87 54.03
CA LEU A 1170 -12.09 16.71 52.84
C LEU A 1170 -10.69 17.33 53.04
N ARG A 1171 -10.57 18.39 53.86
CA ARG A 1171 -9.29 19.05 54.22
C ARG A 1171 -8.44 18.24 55.20
N ASN A 1172 -9.03 17.46 56.10
CA ASN A 1172 -8.31 16.86 57.24
C ASN A 1172 -7.78 15.44 56.99
N HIS A 1173 -7.89 14.89 55.78
CA HIS A 1173 -7.33 13.57 55.41
C HIS A 1173 -7.71 12.37 56.32
N ASP A 1174 -8.80 12.44 57.09
CA ASP A 1174 -9.41 11.24 57.65
C ASP A 1174 -9.96 10.41 56.49
N GLN A 1175 -9.57 9.14 56.38
CA GLN A 1175 -9.94 8.25 55.28
C GLN A 1175 -11.45 8.33 54.99
N LEU A 1176 -11.81 8.98 53.90
CA LEU A 1176 -13.05 8.66 53.20
C LEU A 1176 -12.77 7.37 52.43
N PRO A 1177 -13.38 6.23 52.79
CA PRO A 1177 -13.28 5.04 51.97
C PRO A 1177 -13.86 5.39 50.60
N PHE A 1178 -13.10 5.15 49.53
CA PHE A 1178 -13.52 5.44 48.15
C PHE A 1178 -14.92 4.88 47.81
N ASP A 1179 -15.36 3.82 48.52
CA ASP A 1179 -16.68 3.24 48.39
C ASP A 1179 -17.85 4.18 48.81
N ASN A 1180 -17.59 5.22 49.62
CA ASN A 1180 -18.62 6.17 50.08
C ASN A 1180 -18.54 7.56 49.42
N THR A 1181 -17.50 7.89 48.65
CA THR A 1181 -17.42 9.19 47.94
C THR A 1181 -18.54 9.34 46.92
N ALA A 1182 -18.90 8.23 46.25
CA ALA A 1182 -20.04 8.19 45.34
C ALA A 1182 -21.38 8.37 46.06
N GLU A 1183 -21.54 7.85 47.29
CA GLU A 1183 -22.74 8.01 48.11
C GLU A 1183 -22.89 9.47 48.59
N VAL A 1184 -21.79 10.08 49.03
CA VAL A 1184 -21.72 11.48 49.48
C VAL A 1184 -21.97 12.45 48.33
N LEU A 1185 -21.34 12.21 47.17
CA LEU A 1185 -21.59 12.99 45.94
C LEU A 1185 -23.02 12.80 45.44
N ARG A 1186 -23.57 11.57 45.46
CA ARG A 1186 -24.96 11.30 45.05
C ARG A 1186 -25.96 11.98 45.99
N THR A 1187 -25.69 11.99 47.30
CA THR A 1187 -26.51 12.70 48.29
C THR A 1187 -26.41 14.22 48.14
N ALA A 1188 -25.23 14.74 47.79
CA ALA A 1188 -25.02 16.16 47.52
C ALA A 1188 -25.65 16.62 46.19
N LEU A 1189 -25.64 15.77 45.17
CA LEU A 1189 -26.25 16.00 43.85
C LEU A 1189 -27.79 15.90 43.86
N GLN A 1190 -28.38 15.34 44.92
CA GLN A 1190 -29.83 15.20 45.12
C GLN A 1190 -30.44 16.32 45.98
N GLY A 1191 -29.64 17.21 46.58
CA GLY A 1191 -30.11 18.38 47.35
C GLY A 1191 -30.31 19.63 46.47
N GLU A 1192 -31.18 20.54 46.91
CA GLU A 1192 -31.58 21.78 46.22
C GLU A 1192 -30.43 22.54 45.52
N GLY A 1193 -30.72 23.10 44.33
CA GLY A 1193 -29.76 23.45 43.26
C GLY A 1193 -28.51 24.26 43.64
N ASN A 1194 -28.57 25.15 44.63
CA ASN A 1194 -27.40 25.94 45.06
C ASN A 1194 -26.30 25.05 45.67
N ARG A 1195 -26.66 23.92 46.26
CA ARG A 1195 -25.75 22.96 46.89
C ARG A 1195 -24.88 22.24 45.86
N ARG A 1196 -25.54 21.78 44.79
CA ARG A 1196 -24.95 21.05 43.68
C ARG A 1196 -24.03 21.95 42.85
N ASP A 1197 -24.48 23.15 42.54
CA ASP A 1197 -23.71 24.08 41.71
C ASP A 1197 -22.43 24.54 42.40
N TRP A 1198 -22.47 24.80 43.71
CA TRP A 1198 -21.26 25.19 44.45
C TRP A 1198 -20.22 24.06 44.50
N ILE A 1199 -20.61 22.82 44.82
CA ILE A 1199 -19.67 21.67 44.85
C ILE A 1199 -19.09 21.42 43.47
N LEU A 1200 -19.91 21.39 42.42
CA LEU A 1200 -19.42 21.11 41.06
C LEU A 1200 -18.49 22.20 40.55
N THR A 1201 -18.76 23.46 40.91
CA THR A 1201 -17.91 24.60 40.52
C THR A 1201 -16.56 24.58 41.25
N HIS A 1202 -16.52 24.19 42.52
CA HIS A 1202 -15.31 24.29 43.36
C HIS A 1202 -14.61 22.94 43.61
N TRP A 1203 -15.12 21.83 43.07
CA TRP A 1203 -14.49 20.50 43.16
C TRP A 1203 -13.02 20.48 42.71
N PRO A 1204 -12.62 21.14 41.61
CA PRO A 1204 -11.22 21.20 41.21
C PRO A 1204 -10.32 21.87 42.26
N HIS A 1205 -10.82 22.90 42.96
CA HIS A 1205 -10.07 23.60 44.02
C HIS A 1205 -9.90 22.75 45.28
N ILE A 1206 -10.87 21.88 45.60
CA ILE A 1206 -10.76 20.94 46.72
C ILE A 1206 -9.67 19.90 46.43
N VAL A 1207 -9.62 19.38 45.21
CA VAL A 1207 -8.60 18.42 44.77
C VAL A 1207 -7.22 19.09 44.76
N GLU A 1208 -7.11 20.30 44.18
CA GLU A 1208 -5.87 21.09 44.17
C GLU A 1208 -5.35 21.36 45.59
N HIS A 1209 -6.25 21.72 46.52
CA HIS A 1209 -5.90 21.97 47.92
C HIS A 1209 -5.36 20.72 48.62
N ALA A 1210 -6.03 19.56 48.46
CA ALA A 1210 -5.59 18.30 49.06
C ALA A 1210 -4.23 17.84 48.50
N GLU A 1211 -3.99 18.07 47.22
CA GLU A 1211 -2.73 17.73 46.56
C GLU A 1211 -1.58 18.65 47.02
N ILE A 1212 -1.83 19.95 47.18
CA ILE A 1212 -0.86 20.88 47.74
C ILE A 1212 -0.52 20.52 49.20
N ASP A 1213 -1.51 20.15 50.01
CA ASP A 1213 -1.29 19.73 51.40
C ASP A 1213 -0.48 18.44 51.50
N ARG A 1214 -0.75 17.48 50.61
CA ARG A 1214 0.06 16.27 50.47
C ARG A 1214 1.50 16.60 50.10
N VAL A 1215 1.73 17.48 49.12
CA VAL A 1215 3.08 17.85 48.65
C VAL A 1215 3.85 18.69 49.67
N ILE A 1216 3.20 19.62 50.38
CA ILE A 1216 3.80 20.36 51.51
C ILE A 1216 4.12 19.40 52.67
N GLY A 1217 3.23 18.44 52.96
CA GLY A 1217 3.42 17.40 53.96
C GLY A 1217 4.60 16.47 53.63
N GLU A 1218 4.70 16.00 52.39
CA GLU A 1218 5.81 15.18 51.90
C GLU A 1218 7.15 15.95 51.89
N ARG A 1219 7.15 17.26 51.58
CA ARG A 1219 8.35 18.12 51.58
C ARG A 1219 8.81 18.59 52.96
N SER A 1220 7.94 18.53 53.98
CA SER A 1220 8.27 18.93 55.36
C SER A 1220 8.82 17.78 56.22
N VAL A 1221 8.84 16.55 55.69
CA VAL A 1221 9.42 15.36 56.34
C VAL A 1221 10.79 15.05 55.71
N ALA A 1222 11.83 15.75 56.16
CA ALA A 1222 13.23 15.35 55.97
C ALA A 1222 13.87 14.97 57.34
N PRO A 1223 14.75 13.93 57.44
CA PRO A 1223 15.20 13.37 58.72
C PRO A 1223 16.31 14.20 59.43
N PRO A 1224 16.69 13.84 60.68
CA PRO A 1224 17.39 14.74 61.61
C PRO A 1224 18.87 14.93 61.30
N GLN A 1225 19.38 16.07 61.78
CA GLN A 1225 20.77 16.50 61.80
C GLN A 1225 21.73 15.40 62.32
N LEU A 1226 22.75 15.08 61.53
CA LEU A 1226 24.03 14.54 62.01
C LEU A 1226 25.00 15.70 62.25
N LEU A 1227 25.51 15.82 63.48
CA LEU A 1227 26.65 16.67 63.89
C LEU A 1227 27.32 15.99 65.11
N PRO A 1228 28.61 16.22 65.39
CA PRO A 1228 29.77 15.63 64.73
C PRO A 1228 30.66 14.81 65.70
N MET A 1229 31.41 13.83 65.18
CA MET A 1229 32.73 13.38 65.68
C MET A 1229 33.39 12.46 64.66
#